data_AF-A0A3L7ZWI6-F1
#
_entry.id   AF-A0A3L7ZWI6-F1
#
_cell.length_a   1.000
_cell.length_b   1.000
_cell.length_c   1.000
_cell.angle_alpha   90.00
_cell.angle_beta   90.00
_cell.angle_gamma   90.00
#
_symmetry.space_group_name_H-M   'P 1'
#
loop_
_entity.id
_entity.type
_entity.pdbx_description
1 polymer ?
#
loop_
_entity_poly.entity_id
_entity_poly.type
_entity_poly.pdbx_seq_one_letter_code
_entity_poly.pdbx_strand_id
1 'polypeptide(L)'
;MISDLILCHKVRKLFAIIITQKEEIRSHIYKKTEFILSIEKQIFLTNCSRIFLSRIESLLLANIHIHFMNKKHLFALVFTLLVWTSCNNQQHFITDAAYRAEVENDFQAKQAALPNGNLFAVFNDQMTPEEREALTFMYAYMPIGDITDYNGDFYLKNIRSSFQARNEMPWGDSIPEDIFRHFVLPVRVNNENLDESRMVFFDELKDRVKGLSLYNAVLEVNHWCHEKVIYTPSDSRTSSPLASVKTAYGRCGEESTFTVAALRSVGIPARQVYTPRWAHTDDNHAWVEAWVNGKWYFLGACEPESVLNLGWFNGPAYRGMLMHTKVFGKYNGPEDVMERTDGYTEINVIDNYAPSAKAVITVTDANGKPVKDALVEFKIYNYAEFNSVARKKTDADGKCSLSAGKGDMLVWASKDGKFGYSKVSFGKDGEVTIALNKKPGDVETIALDIVPPVDGSIPAEVTPEQKEANAKRLLEEDAIRNKYVATFYTEEKAEALAKELGIDPMKTEDFMIGSRGNWMEIEKFLRETPAEKREQAMALLDVVSAKDLRDTPASVFTDHLNNTPTVQNEWFNEYIMNPRVANEFLTPYKSFFAANIEPSLAKQAVENPQALVDWVKNNVSINDALNAQRIPIMPMGVWKSRIADKGSRNIFFVAVARSLGIPARIEPVARKIQYFKDNTWIDVDFEAAVQTTAKQGKVIASYLPIKALQDPKYYSHFTIAKVLPNGTLQTLNFERGGNVDMGLGDTWSGLLKNPLSMDEGNYMLVTGTRMANGSVLAEIEFFNVEADKTVPIKLEMRENKDEIQVIGNFNSENKFKRVDNGEETSLLATTGRGYYIVALLGSRQEPTNHAMRDIAAVKKELEDWGRGIVLLFPDEKGYKNFDPKEFGDLPGTITYGLDIDGAIQKEMATAMKLQNANTLPIFLIADTFNRVVFVSQGYTIGLGEQLMKVIHKL
;
A
#
# COMPACT_ATOMS: atom_id res chain seq x y z
N MET A 1 -1.89 -60.49 39.67
CA MET A 1 -3.03 -61.20 40.31
C MET A 1 -3.14 -60.97 41.81
N ILE A 2 -2.13 -61.29 42.66
CA ILE A 2 -2.18 -60.93 44.10
C ILE A 2 -2.01 -59.40 44.33
N SER A 3 -1.24 -58.73 43.46
CA SER A 3 -1.10 -57.26 43.46
C SER A 3 -2.40 -56.51 43.16
N ASP A 4 -3.22 -57.06 42.27
CA ASP A 4 -4.42 -56.39 41.76
C ASP A 4 -5.60 -56.55 42.73
N LEU A 5 -5.64 -57.65 43.48
CA LEU A 5 -6.56 -57.87 44.60
C LEU A 5 -6.27 -56.94 45.80
N ILE A 6 -4.99 -56.61 46.05
CA ILE A 6 -4.61 -55.66 47.11
C ILE A 6 -4.97 -54.22 46.71
N LEU A 7 -4.85 -53.87 45.43
CA LEU A 7 -5.23 -52.56 44.91
C LEU A 7 -6.75 -52.35 44.99
N CYS A 8 -7.53 -53.37 44.63
CA CYS A 8 -8.99 -53.34 44.69
C CYS A 8 -9.52 -53.26 46.15
N HIS A 9 -8.82 -53.88 47.11
CA HIS A 9 -9.15 -53.78 48.54
C HIS A 9 -8.82 -52.40 49.14
N LYS A 10 -7.73 -51.76 48.70
CA LYS A 10 -7.34 -50.40 49.16
C LYS A 10 -8.27 -49.31 48.62
N VAL A 11 -8.72 -49.43 47.37
CA VAL A 11 -9.68 -48.49 46.75
C VAL A 11 -11.07 -48.59 47.42
N ARG A 12 -11.52 -49.79 47.80
CA ARG A 12 -12.76 -49.98 48.56
C ARG A 12 -12.71 -49.38 49.98
N LYS A 13 -11.55 -49.44 50.66
CA LYS A 13 -11.36 -48.79 51.98
C LYS A 13 -11.37 -47.26 51.87
N LEU A 14 -10.86 -46.70 50.78
CA LEU A 14 -10.87 -45.25 50.53
C LEU A 14 -12.31 -44.74 50.29
N PHE A 15 -13.13 -45.50 49.56
CA PHE A 15 -14.54 -45.18 49.33
C PHE A 15 -15.39 -45.27 50.61
N ALA A 16 -15.09 -46.18 51.54
CA ALA A 16 -15.81 -46.30 52.81
C ALA A 16 -15.54 -45.13 53.79
N ILE A 17 -14.37 -44.50 53.71
CA ILE A 17 -14.00 -43.33 54.52
C ILE A 17 -14.68 -42.05 54.00
N ILE A 18 -14.84 -41.93 52.68
CA ILE A 18 -15.54 -40.79 52.04
C ILE A 18 -17.05 -40.80 52.36
N ILE A 19 -17.63 -41.98 52.64
CA ILE A 19 -19.07 -42.12 52.91
C ILE A 19 -19.45 -41.83 54.38
N THR A 20 -18.49 -41.70 55.31
CA THR A 20 -18.77 -41.66 56.76
C THR A 20 -18.46 -40.35 57.51
N GLN A 21 -18.21 -39.23 56.82
CA GLN A 21 -18.11 -37.92 57.50
C GLN A 21 -19.06 -36.84 56.94
N LYS A 22 -20.02 -36.48 57.82
CA LYS A 22 -20.89 -35.29 57.90
C LYS A 22 -21.69 -34.84 56.66
N GLU A 23 -23.00 -34.67 56.89
CA GLU A 23 -24.09 -34.48 55.93
C GLU A 23 -24.13 -33.18 55.13
N GLU A 24 -23.22 -32.22 55.29
CA GLU A 24 -23.36 -30.90 54.62
C GLU A 24 -22.72 -30.79 53.22
N ILE A 25 -22.07 -31.85 52.70
CA ILE A 25 -21.47 -31.84 51.35
C ILE A 25 -22.08 -32.95 50.48
N ARG A 26 -23.41 -33.01 50.42
CA ARG A 26 -24.11 -33.95 49.52
C ARG A 26 -24.84 -33.29 48.35
N SER A 27 -25.10 -31.98 48.34
CA SER A 27 -25.85 -31.35 47.24
C SER A 27 -25.00 -30.75 46.11
N HIS A 28 -23.69 -30.54 46.31
CA HIS A 28 -22.82 -29.89 45.30
C HIS A 28 -22.03 -30.85 44.40
N ILE A 29 -21.97 -32.14 44.74
CA ILE A 29 -21.20 -33.13 43.96
C ILE A 29 -22.08 -33.88 42.95
N TYR A 30 -23.41 -33.81 43.06
CA TYR A 30 -24.33 -34.55 42.19
C TYR A 30 -24.67 -33.89 40.84
N LYS A 31 -24.16 -32.68 40.55
CA LYS A 31 -24.41 -32.00 39.26
C LYS A 31 -23.19 -31.90 38.33
N LYS A 32 -22.05 -32.49 38.69
CA LYS A 32 -20.82 -32.45 37.89
C LYS A 32 -20.22 -33.82 37.55
N THR A 33 -21.00 -34.88 37.69
CA THR A 33 -20.55 -36.28 37.45
C THR A 33 -21.21 -36.90 36.22
N GLU A 34 -21.36 -36.13 35.14
CA GLU A 34 -21.62 -36.67 33.79
C GLU A 34 -20.51 -36.32 32.78
N PHE A 35 -19.45 -35.61 33.19
CA PHE A 35 -18.37 -35.24 32.27
C PHE A 35 -17.14 -36.17 32.34
N ILE A 36 -17.02 -36.96 33.42
CA ILE A 36 -15.82 -37.79 33.66
C ILE A 36 -15.93 -39.18 33.03
N LEU A 37 -17.12 -39.64 32.62
CA LEU A 37 -17.31 -40.94 31.98
C LEU A 37 -17.05 -40.96 30.45
N SER A 38 -16.57 -39.86 29.86
CA SER A 38 -16.22 -39.79 28.43
C SER A 38 -14.71 -39.94 28.15
N ILE A 39 -13.85 -39.83 29.17
CA ILE A 39 -12.37 -39.91 29.02
C ILE A 39 -11.84 -41.25 29.56
N GLU A 40 -12.50 -42.36 29.23
CA GLU A 40 -11.96 -43.70 29.55
C GLU A 40 -11.53 -44.49 28.30
N LYS A 41 -11.66 -43.95 27.09
CA LYS A 41 -11.32 -44.68 25.86
C LYS A 41 -10.05 -44.28 25.13
N GLN A 42 -9.20 -43.42 25.72
CA GLN A 42 -8.02 -42.96 24.98
C GLN A 42 -6.76 -42.67 25.81
N ILE A 43 -6.57 -43.30 26.96
CA ILE A 43 -5.27 -43.25 27.65
C ILE A 43 -4.90 -44.64 28.19
N PHE A 44 -4.56 -45.54 27.27
CA PHE A 44 -3.66 -46.65 27.55
C PHE A 44 -2.39 -46.42 26.73
N LEU A 45 -1.23 -46.54 27.39
CA LEU A 45 0.14 -46.31 26.89
C LEU A 45 0.64 -44.87 27.04
N THR A 46 1.10 -44.52 28.24
CA THR A 46 2.50 -44.10 28.48
C THR A 46 2.79 -43.85 29.98
N ASN A 47 3.84 -44.53 30.45
CA ASN A 47 4.72 -44.41 31.64
C ASN A 47 4.54 -43.34 32.75
N CYS A 48 3.35 -42.92 33.18
CA CYS A 48 3.20 -41.98 34.30
C CYS A 48 2.73 -42.56 35.66
N SER A 49 2.62 -43.88 35.81
CA SER A 49 2.00 -44.49 37.01
C SER A 49 2.92 -44.68 38.22
N ARG A 50 4.24 -44.48 38.09
CA ARG A 50 5.20 -44.65 39.22
C ARG A 50 5.47 -43.37 40.03
N ILE A 51 5.22 -42.20 39.46
CA ILE A 51 5.55 -40.90 40.09
C ILE A 51 4.37 -40.37 40.94
N PHE A 52 3.15 -40.80 40.64
CA PHE A 52 1.95 -40.33 41.35
C PHE A 52 1.75 -41.03 42.71
N LEU A 53 2.17 -42.29 42.85
CA LEU A 53 2.05 -43.06 44.09
C LEU A 53 3.13 -42.73 45.13
N SER A 54 4.35 -42.38 44.72
CA SER A 54 5.43 -41.94 45.65
C SER A 54 5.16 -40.58 46.28
N ARG A 55 4.36 -39.72 45.62
CA ARG A 55 3.91 -38.43 46.16
C ARG A 55 2.85 -38.58 47.26
N ILE A 56 2.02 -39.61 47.23
CA ILE A 56 0.97 -39.83 48.24
C ILE A 56 1.56 -40.38 49.55
N GLU A 57 2.58 -41.26 49.50
CA GLU A 57 3.34 -41.67 50.70
C GLU A 57 4.10 -40.49 51.33
N SER A 58 4.64 -39.60 50.51
CA SER A 58 5.34 -38.39 50.99
C SER A 58 4.39 -37.37 51.64
N LEU A 59 3.15 -37.25 51.14
CA LEU A 59 2.12 -36.37 51.71
C LEU A 59 1.51 -36.91 53.02
N LEU A 60 1.47 -38.25 53.19
CA LEU A 60 1.06 -38.87 54.45
C LEU A 60 2.15 -38.75 55.54
N LEU A 61 3.43 -38.80 55.17
CA LEU A 61 4.54 -38.52 56.09
C LEU A 61 4.62 -37.02 56.48
N ALA A 62 4.27 -36.11 55.57
CA ALA A 62 4.20 -34.67 55.87
C ALA A 62 3.10 -34.32 56.90
N ASN A 63 1.97 -35.05 56.91
CA ASN A 63 0.89 -34.83 57.88
C ASN A 63 1.27 -35.22 59.32
N ILE A 64 2.34 -36.01 59.53
CA ILE A 64 2.82 -36.38 60.86
C ILE A 64 3.78 -35.32 61.43
N HIS A 65 4.40 -34.48 60.59
CA HIS A 65 5.31 -33.40 61.03
C HIS A 65 4.66 -32.02 61.21
N ILE A 66 3.44 -31.82 60.69
CA ILE A 66 2.72 -30.54 60.85
C ILE A 66 2.22 -30.33 62.30
N HIS A 67 2.11 -31.38 63.11
CA HIS A 67 1.72 -31.27 64.52
C HIS A 67 2.81 -30.75 65.47
N PHE A 68 4.06 -30.61 65.00
CA PHE A 68 5.19 -30.08 65.79
C PHE A 68 5.90 -28.87 65.17
N MET A 69 5.33 -28.26 64.12
CA MET A 69 5.91 -27.06 63.51
C MET A 69 5.48 -25.78 64.25
N ASN A 70 6.45 -25.10 64.85
CA ASN A 70 6.29 -23.79 65.49
C ASN A 70 5.67 -22.78 64.51
N LYS A 71 4.71 -21.96 64.96
CA LYS A 71 3.92 -21.03 64.12
C LYS A 71 4.78 -20.12 63.22
N LYS A 72 6.03 -19.81 63.62
CA LYS A 72 6.99 -19.05 62.82
C LYS A 72 7.49 -19.79 61.56
N HIS A 73 7.65 -21.11 61.61
CA HIS A 73 8.10 -21.91 60.47
C HIS A 73 6.99 -22.19 59.47
N LEU A 74 5.74 -22.34 59.94
CA LEU A 74 4.59 -22.42 59.04
C LEU A 74 4.35 -21.09 58.31
N PHE A 75 4.51 -19.97 59.01
CA PHE A 75 4.42 -18.64 58.40
C PHE A 75 5.54 -18.39 57.41
N ALA A 76 6.79 -18.78 57.73
CA ALA A 76 7.91 -18.69 56.79
C ALA A 76 7.70 -19.59 55.56
N LEU A 77 7.18 -20.81 55.73
CA LEU A 77 6.95 -21.74 54.62
C LEU A 77 5.81 -21.25 53.70
N VAL A 78 4.73 -20.73 54.27
CA VAL A 78 3.62 -20.10 53.52
C VAL A 78 4.09 -18.81 52.85
N PHE A 79 4.93 -18.01 53.50
CA PHE A 79 5.52 -16.81 52.90
C PHE A 79 6.49 -17.17 51.76
N THR A 80 7.33 -18.19 51.91
CA THR A 80 8.19 -18.67 50.80
C THR A 80 7.39 -19.32 49.68
N LEU A 81 6.28 -20.02 49.96
CA LEU A 81 5.37 -20.54 48.93
C LEU A 81 4.62 -19.41 48.21
N LEU A 82 4.19 -18.38 48.92
CA LEU A 82 3.56 -17.18 48.34
C LEU A 82 4.56 -16.35 47.54
N VAL A 83 5.82 -16.26 47.96
CA VAL A 83 6.90 -15.59 47.21
C VAL A 83 7.30 -16.43 45.99
N TRP A 84 7.35 -17.76 46.09
CA TRP A 84 7.61 -18.65 44.95
C TRP A 84 6.46 -18.69 43.93
N THR A 85 5.20 -18.64 44.37
CA THR A 85 4.07 -18.51 43.44
C THR A 85 3.95 -17.09 42.89
N SER A 86 4.30 -16.05 43.64
CA SER A 86 4.30 -14.66 43.16
C SER A 86 5.44 -14.33 42.19
N CYS A 87 6.56 -15.07 42.22
CA CYS A 87 7.65 -14.90 41.26
C CYS A 87 7.47 -15.74 39.97
N ASN A 88 6.60 -16.76 39.96
CA ASN A 88 6.37 -17.62 38.79
C ASN A 88 5.06 -17.32 38.03
N ASN A 89 4.27 -16.35 38.47
CA ASN A 89 2.98 -15.96 37.86
C ASN A 89 3.03 -14.58 37.20
N GLN A 90 4.18 -14.13 36.68
CA GLN A 90 4.17 -12.97 35.79
C GLN A 90 3.47 -13.36 34.49
N GLN A 91 2.32 -12.75 34.23
CA GLN A 91 1.64 -12.86 32.95
C GLN A 91 2.53 -12.22 31.88
N HIS A 92 2.93 -13.02 30.89
CA HIS A 92 3.80 -12.61 29.79
C HIS A 92 2.96 -12.40 28.53
N PHE A 93 3.27 -11.33 27.78
CA PHE A 93 2.66 -11.07 26.48
C PHE A 93 3.21 -12.02 25.41
N ILE A 94 4.49 -12.38 25.53
CA ILE A 94 5.15 -13.38 24.69
C ILE A 94 5.39 -14.63 25.54
N THR A 95 4.56 -15.66 25.36
CA THR A 95 4.64 -16.88 26.17
C THR A 95 5.81 -17.78 25.80
N ASP A 96 6.23 -17.79 24.53
CA ASP A 96 7.44 -18.49 24.10
C ASP A 96 8.70 -17.78 24.62
N ALA A 97 9.39 -18.42 25.57
CA ALA A 97 10.59 -17.88 26.20
C ALA A 97 11.78 -17.72 25.24
N ALA A 98 11.93 -18.58 24.23
CA ALA A 98 13.01 -18.47 23.26
C ALA A 98 12.77 -17.30 22.32
N TYR A 99 11.54 -17.16 21.82
CA TYR A 99 11.16 -16.03 20.98
C TYR A 99 11.21 -14.71 21.77
N ARG A 100 10.77 -14.69 23.03
CA ARG A 100 10.89 -13.51 23.91
C ARG A 100 12.35 -13.08 24.10
N ALA A 101 13.27 -14.03 24.27
CA ALA A 101 14.70 -13.73 24.36
C ALA A 101 15.28 -13.22 23.03
N GLU A 102 14.80 -13.73 21.89
CA GLU A 102 15.16 -13.21 20.57
C GLU A 102 14.72 -11.76 20.39
N VAL A 103 13.47 -11.44 20.74
CA VAL A 103 12.93 -10.07 20.70
C VAL A 103 13.74 -9.12 21.58
N GLU A 104 14.12 -9.54 22.79
CA GLU A 104 14.95 -8.75 23.70
C GLU A 104 16.34 -8.49 23.09
N ASN A 105 16.96 -9.49 22.47
CA ASN A 105 18.26 -9.32 21.80
C ASN A 105 18.17 -8.35 20.62
N ASP A 106 17.12 -8.47 19.79
CA ASP A 106 16.90 -7.57 18.66
C ASP A 106 16.63 -6.14 19.12
N PHE A 107 15.88 -5.96 20.22
CA PHE A 107 15.68 -4.67 20.88
C PHE A 107 17.00 -4.05 21.36
N GLN A 108 17.83 -4.82 22.07
CA GLN A 108 19.13 -4.34 22.56
C GLN A 108 20.07 -3.99 21.39
N ALA A 109 20.04 -4.76 20.31
CA ALA A 109 20.78 -4.45 19.09
C ALA A 109 20.29 -3.14 18.45
N LYS A 110 18.97 -2.93 18.38
CA LYS A 110 18.39 -1.67 17.89
C LYS A 110 18.80 -0.48 18.76
N GLN A 111 18.76 -0.64 20.08
CA GLN A 111 19.14 0.39 21.04
C GLN A 111 20.62 0.75 20.92
N ALA A 112 21.51 -0.24 20.83
CA ALA A 112 22.93 -0.04 20.61
C ALA A 112 23.22 0.66 19.27
N ALA A 113 22.42 0.36 18.24
CA ALA A 113 22.52 1.00 16.94
C ALA A 113 22.03 2.46 16.95
N LEU A 114 21.29 2.92 17.96
CA LEU A 114 20.72 4.27 18.05
C LEU A 114 21.16 4.99 19.36
N PRO A 115 22.45 5.37 19.49
CA PRO A 115 23.00 5.86 20.75
C PRO A 115 22.61 7.31 21.10
N ASN A 116 22.09 8.08 20.14
CA ASN A 116 21.82 9.52 20.29
C ASN A 116 20.33 9.81 20.50
N GLY A 117 20.01 11.01 20.99
CA GLY A 117 18.65 11.55 20.98
C GLY A 117 17.72 11.08 22.10
N ASN A 118 18.20 10.28 23.05
CA ASN A 118 17.41 9.74 24.18
C ASN A 118 16.12 9.03 23.73
N LEU A 119 16.21 8.29 22.62
CA LEU A 119 15.06 7.74 21.90
C LEU A 119 14.31 6.62 22.65
N PHE A 120 14.90 6.07 23.71
CA PHE A 120 14.37 4.92 24.48
C PHE A 120 13.92 5.31 25.89
N ALA A 121 13.77 6.61 26.17
CA ALA A 121 13.48 7.12 27.51
C ALA A 121 12.19 6.56 28.13
N VAL A 122 11.18 6.25 27.30
CA VAL A 122 9.89 5.68 27.73
C VAL A 122 10.05 4.40 28.54
N PHE A 123 11.11 3.61 28.33
CA PHE A 123 11.33 2.37 29.08
C PHE A 123 11.61 2.60 30.58
N ASN A 124 11.84 3.84 31.00
CA ASN A 124 11.95 4.25 32.40
C ASN A 124 10.59 4.47 33.08
N ASP A 125 9.50 4.56 32.31
CA ASP A 125 8.17 4.77 32.83
C ASP A 125 7.59 3.50 33.46
N GLN A 126 6.58 3.70 34.31
CA GLN A 126 5.89 2.59 34.97
C GLN A 126 5.03 1.81 33.96
N MET A 127 5.31 0.51 33.86
CA MET A 127 4.63 -0.43 32.95
C MET A 127 4.43 -1.80 33.60
N THR A 128 3.39 -2.51 33.17
CA THR A 128 3.26 -3.96 33.45
C THR A 128 4.29 -4.76 32.65
N PRO A 129 4.57 -6.03 33.03
CA PRO A 129 5.42 -6.91 32.21
C PRO A 129 4.92 -7.07 30.78
N GLU A 130 3.60 -7.22 30.57
CA GLU A 130 3.00 -7.33 29.24
C GLU A 130 3.17 -6.05 28.40
N GLU A 131 2.97 -4.88 29.01
CA GLU A 131 3.20 -3.58 28.34
C GLU A 131 4.66 -3.42 27.93
N ARG A 132 5.59 -3.78 28.82
CA ARG A 132 7.03 -3.72 28.54
C ARG A 132 7.43 -4.67 27.41
N GLU A 133 6.92 -5.90 27.40
CA GLU A 133 7.20 -6.86 26.33
C GLU A 133 6.62 -6.43 24.98
N ALA A 134 5.38 -5.90 24.97
CA ALA A 134 4.78 -5.35 23.76
C ALA A 134 5.55 -4.14 23.22
N LEU A 135 6.01 -3.25 24.10
CA LEU A 135 6.82 -2.08 23.72
C LEU A 135 8.20 -2.50 23.21
N THR A 136 8.82 -3.49 23.85
CA THR A 136 10.09 -4.10 23.41
C THR A 136 9.95 -4.69 22.01
N PHE A 137 8.87 -5.44 21.75
CA PHE A 137 8.55 -5.96 20.42
C PHE A 137 8.40 -4.85 19.38
N MET A 138 7.65 -3.79 19.69
CA MET A 138 7.49 -2.64 18.77
C MET A 138 8.85 -1.99 18.46
N TYR A 139 9.65 -1.67 19.47
CA TYR A 139 10.95 -1.01 19.30
C TYR A 139 12.00 -1.90 18.61
N ALA A 140 11.94 -3.22 18.77
CA ALA A 140 12.82 -4.15 18.06
C ALA A 140 12.60 -4.07 16.55
N TYR A 141 11.34 -3.92 16.11
CA TYR A 141 10.94 -4.20 14.73
C TYR A 141 10.37 -3.01 13.95
N MET A 142 10.03 -1.91 14.60
CA MET A 142 9.58 -0.71 13.90
C MET A 142 10.72 -0.05 13.10
N PRO A 143 10.42 0.56 11.93
CA PRO A 143 11.40 1.32 11.17
C PRO A 143 11.95 2.46 12.02
N ILE A 144 13.21 2.85 11.84
CA ILE A 144 13.83 3.85 12.73
C ILE A 144 13.15 5.22 12.68
N GLY A 145 12.47 5.59 11.59
CA GLY A 145 11.67 6.81 11.53
C GLY A 145 10.58 6.82 12.61
N ASP A 146 9.96 5.67 12.89
CA ASP A 146 8.96 5.54 13.96
C ASP A 146 9.57 5.81 15.34
N ILE A 147 10.82 5.40 15.56
CA ILE A 147 11.57 5.66 16.81
C ILE A 147 11.97 7.14 16.94
N THR A 148 12.37 7.78 15.84
CA THR A 148 12.95 9.13 15.89
C THR A 148 11.92 10.25 15.80
N ASP A 149 10.80 9.98 15.14
CA ASP A 149 9.82 11.01 14.77
C ASP A 149 8.64 11.08 15.76
N TYR A 150 8.39 10.01 16.52
CA TYR A 150 7.30 9.93 17.50
C TYR A 150 7.81 9.65 18.91
N ASN A 151 7.13 10.19 19.92
CA ASN A 151 7.47 9.97 21.33
C ASN A 151 7.10 8.53 21.75
N GLY A 152 7.90 7.90 22.62
CA GLY A 152 7.57 6.62 23.22
C GLY A 152 6.20 6.54 23.91
N ASP A 153 5.73 7.64 24.50
CA ASP A 153 4.38 7.74 25.11
C ASP A 153 3.26 7.42 24.10
N PHE A 154 3.45 7.80 22.84
CA PHE A 154 2.51 7.51 21.76
C PHE A 154 2.34 6.00 21.55
N TYR A 155 3.44 5.25 21.58
CA TYR A 155 3.41 3.79 21.44
C TYR A 155 2.82 3.12 22.67
N LEU A 156 3.18 3.57 23.87
CA LEU A 156 2.63 3.04 25.11
C LEU A 156 1.10 3.25 25.18
N LYS A 157 0.59 4.41 24.74
CA LYS A 157 -0.85 4.69 24.62
C LYS A 157 -1.53 3.73 23.63
N ASN A 158 -0.92 3.48 22.47
CA ASN A 158 -1.43 2.52 21.49
C ASN A 158 -1.46 1.07 22.01
N ILE A 159 -0.43 0.64 22.75
CA ILE A 159 -0.37 -0.69 23.38
C ILE A 159 -1.50 -0.85 24.39
N ARG A 160 -1.68 0.13 25.28
CA ARG A 160 -2.77 0.15 26.27
C ARG A 160 -4.14 0.07 25.62
N SER A 161 -4.36 0.85 24.56
CA SER A 161 -5.61 0.80 23.78
C SER A 161 -5.82 -0.56 23.11
N SER A 162 -4.75 -1.20 22.61
CA SER A 162 -4.83 -2.55 22.03
C SER A 162 -5.22 -3.61 23.07
N PHE A 163 -4.66 -3.53 24.27
CA PHE A 163 -5.03 -4.42 25.38
C PHE A 163 -6.44 -4.14 25.90
N GLN A 164 -6.86 -2.87 25.92
CA GLN A 164 -8.24 -2.52 26.21
C GLN A 164 -9.20 -3.20 25.22
N ALA A 165 -8.94 -3.07 23.92
CA ALA A 165 -9.75 -3.72 22.88
C ALA A 165 -9.75 -5.25 23.05
N ARG A 166 -8.60 -5.86 23.35
CA ARG A 166 -8.51 -7.30 23.64
C ARG A 166 -9.39 -7.70 24.84
N ASN A 167 -9.46 -6.88 25.88
CA ASN A 167 -10.22 -7.21 27.10
C ASN A 167 -11.73 -6.95 26.94
N GLU A 168 -12.12 -5.94 26.16
CA GLU A 168 -13.52 -5.51 26.04
C GLU A 168 -14.27 -6.20 24.88
N MET A 169 -13.56 -6.62 23.82
CA MET A 169 -14.21 -7.18 22.63
C MET A 169 -14.50 -8.68 22.76
N PRO A 170 -15.66 -9.18 22.27
CA PRO A 170 -16.07 -10.57 22.46
C PRO A 170 -15.11 -11.64 21.91
N TRP A 171 -14.26 -11.27 20.95
CA TRP A 171 -13.28 -12.16 20.31
C TRP A 171 -11.88 -12.06 20.90
N GLY A 172 -11.63 -11.15 21.84
CA GLY A 172 -10.26 -10.87 22.30
C GLY A 172 -9.54 -12.08 22.92
N ASP A 173 -10.28 -12.97 23.60
CA ASP A 173 -9.76 -14.23 24.14
C ASP A 173 -9.55 -15.32 23.07
N SER A 174 -10.20 -15.20 21.91
CA SER A 174 -10.15 -16.19 20.83
C SER A 174 -8.99 -15.97 19.86
N ILE A 175 -8.38 -14.79 19.88
CA ILE A 175 -7.26 -14.44 18.99
C ILE A 175 -5.96 -15.00 19.58
N PRO A 176 -5.22 -15.85 18.84
CA PRO A 176 -3.91 -16.34 19.27
C PRO A 176 -2.91 -15.20 19.52
N GLU A 177 -2.02 -15.37 20.50
CA GLU A 177 -1.08 -14.31 20.89
C GLU A 177 -0.14 -13.88 19.75
N ASP A 178 0.26 -14.80 18.88
CA ASP A 178 1.11 -14.53 17.71
C ASP A 178 0.34 -13.72 16.67
N ILE A 179 -0.90 -14.10 16.38
CA ILE A 179 -1.77 -13.35 15.47
C ILE A 179 -2.03 -11.94 16.02
N PHE A 180 -2.33 -11.79 17.31
CA PHE A 180 -2.52 -10.49 17.94
C PHE A 180 -1.26 -9.62 17.86
N ARG A 181 -0.10 -10.19 18.22
CA ARG A 181 1.19 -9.49 18.21
C ARG A 181 1.59 -8.98 16.83
N HIS A 182 1.34 -9.75 15.77
CA HIS A 182 1.77 -9.41 14.42
C HIS A 182 0.74 -8.60 13.62
N PHE A 183 -0.56 -8.71 13.94
CA PHE A 183 -1.64 -8.16 13.10
C PHE A 183 -2.65 -7.27 13.83
N VAL A 184 -2.50 -7.06 15.14
CA VAL A 184 -3.28 -6.06 15.92
C VAL A 184 -2.37 -5.01 16.55
N LEU A 185 -1.28 -5.44 17.20
CA LEU A 185 -0.39 -4.55 17.94
C LEU A 185 0.30 -3.48 17.08
N PRO A 186 0.82 -3.78 15.86
CA PRO A 186 1.51 -2.78 15.07
C PRO A 186 0.60 -1.61 14.71
N VAL A 187 1.09 -0.39 14.93
CA VAL A 187 0.38 0.86 14.62
C VAL A 187 0.46 1.13 13.11
N ARG A 188 1.66 1.04 12.55
CA ARG A 188 1.94 1.26 11.13
C ARG A 188 1.32 0.15 10.26
N VAL A 189 0.84 0.55 9.10
CA VAL A 189 0.31 -0.34 8.06
C VAL A 189 1.10 -0.21 6.76
N ASN A 190 1.38 1.01 6.31
CA ASN A 190 2.07 1.36 5.06
C ASN A 190 3.11 2.49 5.33
N ASN A 191 3.27 3.43 4.40
CA ASN A 191 4.14 4.60 4.49
C ASN A 191 3.43 5.86 5.03
N GLU A 192 2.30 5.70 5.72
CA GLU A 192 1.54 6.79 6.32
C GLU A 192 2.26 7.47 7.48
N ASN A 193 1.82 8.68 7.82
CA ASN A 193 2.17 9.26 9.11
C ASN A 193 1.31 8.64 10.21
N LEU A 194 1.91 8.38 11.37
CA LEU A 194 1.18 7.83 12.50
C LEU A 194 0.39 8.92 13.23
N ASP A 195 -0.81 8.58 13.67
CA ASP A 195 -1.71 9.46 14.41
C ASP A 195 -2.46 8.69 15.52
N GLU A 196 -3.32 9.38 16.25
CA GLU A 196 -4.08 8.80 17.38
C GLU A 196 -5.35 8.04 16.95
N SER A 197 -5.46 7.63 15.68
CA SER A 197 -6.64 6.98 15.12
C SER A 197 -7.13 5.77 15.91
N ARG A 198 -6.23 4.94 16.45
CA ARG A 198 -6.62 3.75 17.22
C ARG A 198 -7.60 4.08 18.35
N MET A 199 -7.31 5.11 19.14
CA MET A 199 -8.15 5.49 20.27
C MET A 199 -9.49 6.07 19.80
N VAL A 200 -9.44 6.97 18.79
CA VAL A 200 -10.65 7.60 18.22
C VAL A 200 -11.58 6.54 17.63
N PHE A 201 -11.03 5.61 16.84
CA PHE A 201 -11.81 4.58 16.16
C PHE A 201 -12.35 3.55 17.14
N PHE A 202 -11.60 3.19 18.19
CA PHE A 202 -12.10 2.30 19.22
C PHE A 202 -13.36 2.88 19.87
N ASP A 203 -13.36 4.17 20.22
CA ASP A 203 -14.51 4.82 20.83
C ASP A 203 -15.72 4.90 19.89
N GLU A 204 -15.51 5.09 18.58
CA GLU A 204 -16.59 5.09 17.59
C GLU A 204 -17.13 3.68 17.27
N LEU A 205 -16.29 2.65 17.33
CA LEU A 205 -16.62 1.31 16.84
C LEU A 205 -17.04 0.32 17.94
N LYS A 206 -16.54 0.44 19.18
CA LYS A 206 -16.74 -0.57 20.24
C LYS A 206 -18.20 -0.93 20.50
N ASP A 207 -19.09 0.08 20.48
CA ASP A 207 -20.52 -0.12 20.69
C ASP A 207 -21.22 -0.63 19.42
N ARG A 208 -20.73 -0.25 18.24
CA ARG A 208 -21.27 -0.65 16.94
C ARG A 208 -21.06 -2.14 16.67
N VAL A 209 -19.90 -2.67 17.08
CA VAL A 209 -19.57 -4.10 16.90
C VAL A 209 -20.02 -4.99 18.06
N LYS A 210 -20.62 -4.40 19.10
CA LYS A 210 -21.03 -5.10 20.30
C LYS A 210 -22.08 -6.16 20.00
N GLY A 211 -21.83 -7.39 20.43
CA GLY A 211 -22.74 -8.52 20.23
C GLY A 211 -22.71 -9.13 18.82
N LEU A 212 -21.88 -8.61 17.90
CA LEU A 212 -21.64 -9.24 16.61
C LEU A 212 -20.65 -10.40 16.75
N SER A 213 -20.76 -11.37 15.83
CA SER A 213 -19.69 -12.34 15.60
C SER A 213 -18.47 -11.64 15.00
N LEU A 214 -17.27 -12.21 15.16
CA LEU A 214 -16.06 -11.67 14.55
C LEU A 214 -16.21 -11.46 13.02
N TYR A 215 -16.86 -12.40 12.32
CA TYR A 215 -17.16 -12.26 10.89
C TYR A 215 -18.03 -11.04 10.57
N ASN A 216 -19.13 -10.85 11.30
CA ASN A 216 -20.03 -9.71 11.08
C ASN A 216 -19.40 -8.40 11.54
N ALA A 217 -18.55 -8.42 12.57
CA ALA A 217 -17.81 -7.25 13.02
C ALA A 217 -16.85 -6.73 11.94
N VAL A 218 -16.19 -7.61 11.17
CA VAL A 218 -15.34 -7.19 10.03
C VAL A 218 -16.17 -6.42 9.00
N LEU A 219 -17.33 -6.96 8.59
CA LEU A 219 -18.23 -6.29 7.64
C LEU A 219 -18.74 -4.95 8.21
N GLU A 220 -19.13 -4.93 9.48
CA GLU A 220 -19.65 -3.75 10.15
C GLU A 220 -18.62 -2.62 10.24
N VAL A 221 -17.35 -2.95 10.52
CA VAL A 221 -16.26 -1.98 10.53
C VAL A 221 -16.01 -1.43 9.13
N ASN A 222 -16.10 -2.25 8.07
CA ASN A 222 -15.92 -1.77 6.71
C ASN A 222 -17.06 -0.84 6.26
N HIS A 223 -18.29 -1.12 6.70
CA HIS A 223 -19.43 -0.21 6.56
C HIS A 223 -19.21 1.13 7.25
N TRP A 224 -18.70 1.13 8.49
CA TRP A 224 -18.28 2.36 9.15
C TRP A 224 -17.19 3.08 8.35
N CYS A 225 -16.29 2.35 7.68
CA CYS A 225 -15.26 2.98 6.87
C CYS A 225 -15.84 3.72 5.66
N HIS A 226 -16.82 3.12 4.99
CA HIS A 226 -17.51 3.73 3.84
C HIS A 226 -18.26 5.01 4.22
N GLU A 227 -18.78 5.13 5.45
CA GLU A 227 -19.37 6.38 5.97
C GLU A 227 -18.37 7.55 6.03
N LYS A 228 -17.06 7.27 5.96
CA LYS A 228 -15.99 8.24 6.18
C LYS A 228 -15.19 8.53 4.93
N VAL A 229 -14.82 7.51 4.15
CA VAL A 229 -13.82 7.61 3.08
C VAL A 229 -14.32 6.91 1.82
N ILE A 230 -14.00 7.50 0.66
CA ILE A 230 -14.16 6.89 -0.68
C ILE A 230 -12.91 7.05 -1.54
N TYR A 231 -12.88 6.30 -2.64
CA TYR A 231 -11.77 6.32 -3.56
C TYR A 231 -11.64 7.65 -4.34
N THR A 232 -10.44 8.21 -4.36
CA THR A 232 -10.02 9.27 -5.30
C THR A 232 -8.51 9.16 -5.55
N PRO A 233 -8.07 9.18 -6.82
CA PRO A 233 -6.65 9.07 -7.15
C PRO A 233 -5.86 10.27 -6.60
N SER A 234 -4.62 10.02 -6.20
CA SER A 234 -3.71 11.03 -5.67
C SER A 234 -2.26 10.52 -5.70
N ASP A 235 -1.30 11.33 -5.23
CA ASP A 235 0.11 10.94 -5.21
C ASP A 235 0.42 9.73 -4.30
N SER A 236 1.66 9.24 -4.39
CA SER A 236 2.15 8.03 -3.69
C SER A 236 2.32 8.12 -2.17
N ARG A 237 2.25 9.31 -1.56
CA ARG A 237 2.25 9.45 -0.09
C ARG A 237 0.96 8.83 0.44
N THR A 238 0.96 8.13 1.57
CA THR A 238 -0.29 7.66 2.19
C THR A 238 -0.68 8.63 3.31
N SER A 239 -1.90 9.18 3.26
CA SER A 239 -2.45 9.96 4.37
C SER A 239 -2.65 9.10 5.63
N SER A 240 -2.49 9.70 6.81
CA SER A 240 -2.81 9.01 8.08
C SER A 240 -4.31 8.71 8.17
N PRO A 241 -4.76 7.74 8.99
CA PRO A 241 -6.17 7.40 9.06
C PRO A 241 -7.09 8.58 9.45
N LEU A 242 -6.68 9.44 10.39
CA LEU A 242 -7.45 10.66 10.73
C LEU A 242 -7.39 11.72 9.62
N ALA A 243 -6.28 11.82 8.88
CA ALA A 243 -6.20 12.71 7.73
C ALA A 243 -7.15 12.24 6.60
N SER A 244 -7.32 10.93 6.42
CA SER A 244 -8.32 10.36 5.51
C SER A 244 -9.75 10.71 5.95
N VAL A 245 -10.07 10.66 7.26
CA VAL A 245 -11.37 11.17 7.77
C VAL A 245 -11.55 12.64 7.41
N LYS A 246 -10.56 13.49 7.68
CA LYS A 246 -10.63 14.94 7.36
C LYS A 246 -10.81 15.22 5.87
N THR A 247 -10.25 14.37 5.02
CA THR A 247 -10.32 14.52 3.57
C THR A 247 -11.63 13.99 2.99
N ALA A 248 -12.22 12.99 3.66
CA ALA A 248 -13.36 12.18 3.23
C ALA A 248 -13.12 11.31 1.98
N TYR A 249 -11.85 11.16 1.57
CA TYR A 249 -11.44 10.30 0.46
C TYR A 249 -9.96 9.90 0.59
N GLY A 250 -9.57 8.84 -0.12
CA GLY A 250 -8.19 8.36 -0.24
C GLY A 250 -8.00 7.52 -1.52
N ARG A 251 -6.77 7.20 -1.92
CA ARG A 251 -6.56 6.12 -2.91
C ARG A 251 -6.57 4.76 -2.18
N CYS A 252 -6.48 3.68 -2.93
CA CYS A 252 -6.49 2.30 -2.40
C CYS A 252 -5.52 2.09 -1.22
N GLY A 253 -4.35 2.76 -1.21
CA GLY A 253 -3.40 2.69 -0.09
C GLY A 253 -3.91 3.36 1.19
N GLU A 254 -4.50 4.54 1.10
CA GLU A 254 -5.14 5.25 2.21
C GLU A 254 -6.36 4.49 2.73
N GLU A 255 -7.22 4.00 1.84
CA GLU A 255 -8.42 3.25 2.22
C GLU A 255 -8.05 1.96 2.95
N SER A 256 -7.13 1.16 2.41
CA SER A 256 -6.71 -0.07 3.06
C SER A 256 -5.92 0.18 4.36
N THR A 257 -5.13 1.26 4.44
CA THR A 257 -4.49 1.70 5.70
C THR A 257 -5.54 2.09 6.74
N PHE A 258 -6.55 2.83 6.32
CA PHE A 258 -7.66 3.29 7.16
C PHE A 258 -8.49 2.11 7.69
N THR A 259 -8.92 1.18 6.82
CA THR A 259 -9.69 0.00 7.19
C THR A 259 -8.90 -0.94 8.09
N VAL A 260 -7.59 -1.15 7.85
CA VAL A 260 -6.75 -1.93 8.77
C VAL A 260 -6.66 -1.27 10.14
N ALA A 261 -6.45 0.05 10.20
CA ALA A 261 -6.42 0.78 11.47
C ALA A 261 -7.76 0.69 12.22
N ALA A 262 -8.89 0.76 11.51
CA ALA A 262 -10.24 0.61 12.06
C ALA A 262 -10.50 -0.80 12.60
N LEU A 263 -10.11 -1.85 11.88
CA LEU A 263 -10.24 -3.24 12.34
C LEU A 263 -9.38 -3.49 13.59
N ARG A 264 -8.11 -3.04 13.56
CA ARG A 264 -7.17 -3.20 14.67
C ARG A 264 -7.58 -2.43 15.92
N SER A 265 -8.32 -1.32 15.79
CA SER A 265 -8.77 -0.53 16.94
C SER A 265 -9.72 -1.32 17.84
N VAL A 266 -10.58 -2.16 17.26
CA VAL A 266 -11.46 -3.10 17.97
C VAL A 266 -10.87 -4.52 18.07
N GLY A 267 -9.55 -4.62 18.03
CA GLY A 267 -8.84 -5.88 18.28
C GLY A 267 -9.02 -6.95 17.21
N ILE A 268 -9.49 -6.62 16.00
CA ILE A 268 -9.60 -7.57 14.89
C ILE A 268 -8.23 -7.64 14.17
N PRO A 269 -7.62 -8.83 14.01
CA PRO A 269 -6.34 -8.95 13.32
C PRO A 269 -6.53 -8.70 11.82
N ALA A 270 -5.79 -7.73 11.29
CA ALA A 270 -5.91 -7.30 9.90
C ALA A 270 -4.56 -6.95 9.28
N ARG A 271 -4.45 -7.11 7.96
CA ARG A 271 -3.27 -6.75 7.17
C ARG A 271 -3.67 -6.11 5.85
N GLN A 272 -2.86 -5.16 5.38
CA GLN A 272 -2.98 -4.61 4.04
C GLN A 272 -2.31 -5.59 3.07
N VAL A 273 -3.03 -5.97 2.04
CA VAL A 273 -2.49 -6.79 0.94
C VAL A 273 -2.25 -5.88 -0.25
N TYR A 274 -1.14 -6.10 -0.94
CA TYR A 274 -0.74 -5.30 -2.08
C TYR A 274 -0.38 -6.17 -3.28
N THR A 275 -0.92 -5.79 -4.44
CA THR A 275 -0.33 -6.17 -5.74
C THR A 275 0.45 -4.98 -6.26
N PRO A 276 1.79 -5.07 -6.33
CA PRO A 276 2.61 -3.93 -6.68
C PRO A 276 2.37 -3.44 -8.10
N ARG A 277 2.04 -4.35 -9.01
CA ARG A 277 1.64 -4.08 -10.39
C ARG A 277 0.75 -5.21 -10.89
N TRP A 278 -0.31 -4.86 -11.61
CA TRP A 278 -1.05 -5.83 -12.41
C TRP A 278 -0.22 -6.26 -13.63
N ALA A 279 -0.33 -7.52 -14.03
CA ALA A 279 0.34 -8.00 -15.25
C ALA A 279 -0.52 -7.79 -16.50
N HIS A 280 -1.85 -7.84 -16.34
CA HIS A 280 -2.81 -7.80 -17.44
C HIS A 280 -3.31 -6.38 -17.76
N THR A 281 -3.12 -5.43 -16.86
CA THR A 281 -3.43 -4.00 -17.04
C THR A 281 -2.34 -3.16 -16.40
N ASP A 282 -2.24 -1.89 -16.79
CA ASP A 282 -1.44 -0.92 -16.03
C ASP A 282 -2.18 -0.55 -14.75
N ASP A 283 -1.44 -0.12 -13.71
CA ASP A 283 -1.84 0.12 -12.32
C ASP A 283 -1.49 -0.99 -11.31
N ASN A 284 -1.82 -0.75 -10.05
CA ASN A 284 -1.57 -1.51 -8.85
C ASN A 284 -2.85 -1.48 -7.97
N HIS A 285 -2.89 -2.26 -6.90
CA HIS A 285 -4.03 -2.19 -5.99
C HIS A 285 -3.66 -2.63 -4.58
N ALA A 286 -4.31 -2.02 -3.59
CA ALA A 286 -4.18 -2.34 -2.18
C ALA A 286 -5.57 -2.57 -1.57
N TRP A 287 -5.71 -3.64 -0.80
CA TRP A 287 -6.95 -4.00 -0.11
C TRP A 287 -6.63 -4.62 1.26
N VAL A 288 -7.63 -5.19 1.93
CA VAL A 288 -7.48 -5.71 3.30
C VAL A 288 -7.73 -7.20 3.37
N GLU A 289 -6.99 -7.87 4.24
CA GLU A 289 -7.37 -9.19 4.78
C GLU A 289 -7.59 -9.08 6.29
N ALA A 290 -8.66 -9.73 6.78
CA ALA A 290 -8.97 -9.87 8.19
C ALA A 290 -8.95 -11.36 8.60
N TRP A 291 -8.39 -11.64 9.78
CA TRP A 291 -8.33 -12.98 10.33
C TRP A 291 -9.60 -13.30 11.11
N VAL A 292 -10.31 -14.35 10.71
CA VAL A 292 -11.54 -14.82 11.35
C VAL A 292 -11.42 -16.31 11.61
N ASN A 293 -11.32 -16.69 12.89
CA ASN A 293 -11.38 -18.08 13.36
C ASN A 293 -10.44 -19.05 12.61
N GLY A 294 -9.17 -18.68 12.45
CA GLY A 294 -8.15 -19.54 11.82
C GLY A 294 -7.97 -19.35 10.32
N LYS A 295 -8.72 -18.43 9.69
CA LYS A 295 -8.66 -18.17 8.25
C LYS A 295 -8.56 -16.68 7.93
N TRP A 296 -7.76 -16.33 6.93
CA TRP A 296 -7.73 -14.99 6.33
C TRP A 296 -8.85 -14.84 5.31
N TYR A 297 -9.58 -13.73 5.40
CA TYR A 297 -10.61 -13.34 4.45
C TYR A 297 -10.27 -11.97 3.87
N PHE A 298 -10.35 -11.82 2.56
CA PHE A 298 -10.13 -10.53 1.92
C PHE A 298 -11.43 -9.73 1.80
N LEU A 299 -11.30 -8.42 1.71
CA LEU A 299 -12.39 -7.46 1.53
C LEU A 299 -11.86 -6.19 0.84
N GLY A 300 -12.74 -5.50 0.10
CA GLY A 300 -12.49 -4.13 -0.33
C GLY A 300 -12.34 -3.19 0.86
N ALA A 301 -11.54 -2.14 0.71
CA ALA A 301 -11.28 -1.18 1.78
C ALA A 301 -12.17 0.04 1.61
N CYS A 302 -13.02 0.35 2.59
CA CYS A 302 -14.08 1.36 2.47
C CYS A 302 -15.13 1.02 1.39
N GLU A 303 -15.10 -0.19 0.84
CA GLU A 303 -15.98 -0.69 -0.21
C GLU A 303 -16.69 -1.96 0.30
N PRO A 304 -17.67 -1.82 1.20
CA PRO A 304 -18.26 -2.97 1.87
C PRO A 304 -19.15 -3.76 0.92
N GLU A 305 -18.78 -5.02 0.74
CA GLU A 305 -19.60 -6.04 0.12
C GLU A 305 -20.43 -6.78 1.16
N SER A 306 -21.51 -7.43 0.73
CA SER A 306 -22.42 -8.13 1.66
C SER A 306 -21.80 -9.34 2.37
N VAL A 307 -20.67 -9.84 1.88
CA VAL A 307 -19.94 -11.00 2.40
C VAL A 307 -18.43 -10.78 2.25
N LEU A 308 -17.62 -11.50 3.03
CA LEU A 308 -16.17 -11.51 2.87
C LEU A 308 -15.74 -12.37 1.67
N ASN A 309 -14.49 -12.22 1.22
CA ASN A 309 -13.95 -12.77 -0.02
C ASN A 309 -14.70 -12.30 -1.28
N LEU A 310 -15.25 -11.10 -1.22
CA LEU A 310 -15.84 -10.42 -2.34
C LEU A 310 -15.32 -8.98 -2.41
N GLY A 311 -14.91 -8.59 -3.60
CA GLY A 311 -14.59 -7.23 -4.00
C GLY A 311 -14.63 -7.14 -5.52
N TRP A 312 -14.65 -5.92 -6.05
CA TRP A 312 -14.61 -5.70 -7.50
C TRP A 312 -13.34 -6.27 -8.14
N PHE A 313 -12.26 -6.38 -7.37
CA PHE A 313 -10.96 -6.87 -7.80
C PHE A 313 -10.84 -8.41 -7.82
N ASN A 314 -11.90 -9.20 -7.56
CA ASN A 314 -11.81 -10.68 -7.59
C ASN A 314 -11.22 -11.22 -8.90
N GLY A 315 -11.69 -10.70 -10.05
CA GLY A 315 -11.19 -11.07 -11.38
C GLY A 315 -9.73 -10.62 -11.60
N PRO A 316 -9.42 -9.32 -11.43
CA PRO A 316 -8.04 -8.83 -11.49
C PRO A 316 -7.06 -9.58 -10.57
N ALA A 317 -7.46 -9.85 -9.32
CA ALA A 317 -6.67 -10.61 -8.36
C ALA A 317 -6.43 -12.05 -8.82
N TYR A 318 -7.41 -12.72 -9.43
CA TYR A 318 -7.18 -14.05 -10.01
C TYR A 318 -6.07 -14.04 -11.08
N ARG A 319 -5.87 -12.89 -11.74
CA ARG A 319 -4.86 -12.67 -12.78
C ARG A 319 -3.60 -11.96 -12.29
N GLY A 320 -3.42 -11.81 -10.99
CA GLY A 320 -2.23 -11.19 -10.42
C GLY A 320 -1.03 -12.13 -10.46
N MET A 321 0.17 -11.55 -10.55
CA MET A 321 1.42 -12.30 -10.47
C MET A 321 1.97 -12.38 -9.04
N LEU A 322 1.64 -11.41 -8.19
CA LEU A 322 2.12 -11.33 -6.82
C LEU A 322 1.13 -10.57 -5.93
N MET A 323 0.82 -11.13 -4.77
CA MET A 323 0.10 -10.44 -3.70
C MET A 323 0.91 -10.64 -2.43
N HIS A 324 1.29 -9.57 -1.77
CA HIS A 324 2.16 -9.67 -0.61
C HIS A 324 1.77 -8.68 0.48
N THR A 325 2.31 -8.92 1.67
CA THR A 325 2.18 -8.05 2.83
C THR A 325 3.47 -8.11 3.64
N LYS A 326 3.78 -7.01 4.33
CA LYS A 326 4.88 -6.94 5.29
C LYS A 326 4.33 -7.15 6.70
N VAL A 327 4.94 -8.07 7.44
CA VAL A 327 4.53 -8.44 8.80
C VAL A 327 5.65 -8.05 9.75
N PHE A 328 5.34 -7.21 10.74
CA PHE A 328 6.33 -6.69 11.69
C PHE A 328 6.94 -7.83 12.51
N GLY A 329 8.26 -7.81 12.68
CA GLY A 329 9.01 -8.84 13.38
C GLY A 329 9.26 -10.11 12.57
N LYS A 330 9.89 -11.09 13.23
CA LYS A 330 10.30 -12.37 12.62
C LYS A 330 9.14 -13.36 12.51
N TYR A 331 8.07 -12.92 11.83
CA TYR A 331 6.89 -13.76 11.60
C TYR A 331 7.25 -15.03 10.83
N ASN A 332 6.71 -16.17 11.29
CA ASN A 332 6.96 -17.50 10.76
C ASN A 332 5.64 -18.25 10.52
N GLY A 333 4.73 -17.60 9.79
CA GLY A 333 3.48 -18.19 9.32
C GLY A 333 3.67 -19.23 8.22
N PRO A 334 2.58 -19.87 7.77
CA PRO A 334 2.60 -20.88 6.72
C PRO A 334 2.84 -20.33 5.31
N GLU A 335 2.73 -19.00 5.11
CA GLU A 335 2.91 -18.36 3.81
C GLU A 335 4.36 -18.37 3.31
N ASP A 336 4.53 -18.31 1.99
CA ASP A 336 5.84 -18.26 1.36
C ASP A 336 6.58 -16.96 1.72
N VAL A 337 7.76 -17.09 2.33
CA VAL A 337 8.59 -15.93 2.72
C VAL A 337 9.33 -15.36 1.51
N MET A 338 9.03 -14.09 1.21
CA MET A 338 9.70 -13.31 0.17
C MET A 338 10.99 -12.69 0.68
N GLU A 339 10.95 -12.04 1.84
CA GLU A 339 12.11 -11.38 2.42
C GLU A 339 12.01 -11.43 3.95
N ARG A 340 13.15 -11.59 4.62
CA ARG A 340 13.27 -11.33 6.06
C ARG A 340 14.29 -10.24 6.25
N THR A 341 13.86 -9.17 6.89
CA THR A 341 14.69 -8.05 7.32
C THR A 341 14.76 -8.03 8.84
N ASP A 342 15.57 -7.14 9.40
CA ASP A 342 15.64 -6.94 10.86
C ASP A 342 14.35 -6.34 11.44
N GLY A 343 13.45 -5.81 10.61
CA GLY A 343 12.19 -5.17 11.06
C GLY A 343 10.91 -5.92 10.69
N TYR A 344 10.93 -6.69 9.60
CA TYR A 344 9.73 -7.38 9.11
C TYR A 344 10.05 -8.63 8.30
N THR A 345 9.08 -9.55 8.26
CA THR A 345 8.97 -10.62 7.27
C THR A 345 7.97 -10.22 6.19
N GLU A 346 8.38 -10.22 4.93
CA GLU A 346 7.48 -10.09 3.79
C GLU A 346 7.04 -11.48 3.33
N ILE A 347 5.73 -11.65 3.20
CA ILE A 347 5.11 -12.93 2.84
C ILE A 347 4.26 -12.78 1.58
N ASN A 348 4.27 -13.82 0.76
CA ASN A 348 3.43 -13.94 -0.42
C ASN A 348 2.11 -14.63 -0.05
N VAL A 349 1.00 -13.99 -0.36
CA VAL A 349 -0.37 -14.40 -0.01
C VAL A 349 -1.20 -14.73 -1.25
N ILE A 350 -0.57 -14.84 -2.42
CA ILE A 350 -1.23 -15.10 -3.72
C ILE A 350 -2.14 -16.33 -3.70
N ASP A 351 -1.82 -17.35 -2.91
CA ASP A 351 -2.59 -18.60 -2.84
C ASP A 351 -4.01 -18.40 -2.27
N ASN A 352 -4.29 -17.25 -1.64
CA ASN A 352 -5.65 -16.86 -1.26
C ASN A 352 -6.51 -16.41 -2.46
N TYR A 353 -5.88 -16.11 -3.61
CA TYR A 353 -6.51 -15.44 -4.75
C TYR A 353 -6.42 -16.23 -6.06
N ALA A 354 -5.24 -16.77 -6.36
CA ALA A 354 -4.91 -17.27 -7.69
C ALA A 354 -4.04 -18.52 -7.66
N PRO A 355 -4.12 -19.40 -8.69
CA PRO A 355 -3.16 -20.47 -8.86
C PRO A 355 -1.74 -19.92 -9.06
N SER A 356 -0.82 -20.34 -8.19
CA SER A 356 0.59 -19.97 -8.26
C SER A 356 1.46 -21.14 -8.75
N ALA A 357 2.71 -20.82 -9.09
CA ALA A 357 3.77 -21.78 -9.36
C ALA A 357 5.12 -21.22 -8.92
N LYS A 358 6.06 -22.11 -8.57
CA LYS A 358 7.41 -21.75 -8.17
C LYS A 358 8.38 -21.87 -9.34
N ALA A 359 9.23 -20.86 -9.53
CA ALA A 359 10.34 -20.89 -10.47
C ALA A 359 11.68 -20.77 -9.72
N VAL A 360 12.66 -21.58 -10.11
CA VAL A 360 14.04 -21.53 -9.59
C VAL A 360 14.93 -20.82 -10.62
N ILE A 361 15.67 -19.81 -10.17
CA ILE A 361 16.60 -19.05 -11.00
C ILE A 361 18.02 -19.44 -10.57
N THR A 362 18.83 -19.88 -11.54
CA THR A 362 20.25 -20.19 -11.35
C THR A 362 21.07 -19.13 -12.06
N VAL A 363 21.87 -18.35 -11.32
CA VAL A 363 22.72 -17.29 -11.87
C VAL A 363 24.15 -17.82 -12.05
N THR A 364 24.70 -17.62 -13.24
CA THR A 364 26.06 -18.01 -13.59
C THR A 364 26.88 -16.84 -14.11
N ASP A 365 28.20 -16.93 -14.04
CA ASP A 365 29.09 -16.02 -14.75
C ASP A 365 29.13 -16.36 -16.25
N ALA A 366 29.89 -15.58 -17.03
CA ALA A 366 30.04 -15.81 -18.47
C ALA A 366 30.67 -17.17 -18.84
N ASN A 367 31.28 -17.87 -17.88
CA ASN A 367 31.88 -19.20 -18.07
C ASN A 367 30.97 -20.34 -17.54
N GLY A 368 29.75 -20.03 -17.11
CA GLY A 368 28.81 -21.01 -16.58
C GLY A 368 29.04 -21.38 -15.10
N LYS A 369 29.89 -20.66 -14.36
CA LYS A 369 30.11 -20.92 -12.93
C LYS A 369 29.02 -20.25 -12.09
N PRO A 370 28.45 -20.92 -11.06
CA PRO A 370 27.47 -20.30 -10.17
C PRO A 370 27.98 -19.03 -9.49
N VAL A 371 27.09 -18.03 -9.36
CA VAL A 371 27.40 -16.74 -8.72
C VAL A 371 26.61 -16.60 -7.44
N LYS A 372 27.31 -16.62 -6.31
CA LYS A 372 26.74 -16.35 -4.98
C LYS A 372 26.45 -14.86 -4.78
N ASP A 373 25.40 -14.55 -4.03
CA ASP A 373 25.01 -13.19 -3.64
C ASP A 373 24.79 -12.25 -4.85
N ALA A 374 24.37 -12.80 -6.00
CA ALA A 374 23.86 -12.03 -7.13
C ALA A 374 22.47 -11.51 -6.78
N LEU A 375 22.19 -10.24 -7.10
CA LEU A 375 20.86 -9.67 -6.95
C LEU A 375 19.99 -10.14 -8.11
N VAL A 376 18.87 -10.80 -7.81
CA VAL A 376 17.86 -11.22 -8.78
C VAL A 376 16.59 -10.43 -8.53
N GLU A 377 16.18 -9.64 -9.52
CA GLU A 377 14.96 -8.86 -9.52
C GLU A 377 13.92 -9.50 -10.44
N PHE A 378 12.75 -9.79 -9.89
CA PHE A 378 11.59 -10.25 -10.66
C PHE A 378 10.76 -9.05 -11.06
N LYS A 379 10.54 -8.85 -12.36
CA LYS A 379 9.96 -7.63 -12.91
C LYS A 379 8.68 -7.91 -13.70
N ILE A 380 7.63 -7.12 -13.43
CA ILE A 380 6.36 -7.13 -14.16
C ILE A 380 6.37 -5.98 -15.17
N TYR A 381 5.92 -6.25 -16.40
CA TYR A 381 5.63 -5.17 -17.34
C TYR A 381 4.39 -4.40 -16.90
N ASN A 382 4.53 -3.12 -16.61
CA ASN A 382 3.45 -2.21 -16.26
C ASN A 382 3.92 -0.76 -16.47
N TYR A 383 3.06 0.12 -16.95
CA TYR A 383 3.39 1.50 -17.34
C TYR A 383 4.59 1.61 -18.30
N ALA A 384 4.64 0.74 -19.31
CA ALA A 384 5.75 0.67 -20.26
C ALA A 384 7.14 0.56 -19.63
N GLU A 385 7.23 0.02 -18.40
CA GLU A 385 8.47 -0.31 -17.72
C GLU A 385 8.44 -1.76 -17.19
N PHE A 386 9.62 -2.31 -16.91
CA PHE A 386 9.74 -3.58 -16.17
C PHE A 386 10.02 -3.28 -14.69
N ASN A 387 8.94 -3.11 -13.93
CA ASN A 387 9.00 -2.72 -12.52
C ASN A 387 9.40 -3.90 -11.61
N SER A 388 10.40 -3.72 -10.74
CA SER A 388 10.84 -4.75 -9.78
C SER A 388 9.80 -4.97 -8.67
N VAL A 389 9.19 -6.15 -8.64
CA VAL A 389 8.18 -6.52 -7.63
C VAL A 389 8.70 -7.46 -6.54
N ALA A 390 9.83 -8.13 -6.78
CA ALA A 390 10.52 -8.92 -5.76
C ALA A 390 12.04 -8.89 -5.98
N ARG A 391 12.80 -8.92 -4.88
CA ARG A 391 14.27 -8.96 -4.91
C ARG A 391 14.76 -10.14 -4.08
N LYS A 392 15.64 -10.94 -4.65
CA LYS A 392 16.27 -12.09 -4.00
C LYS A 392 17.78 -12.03 -4.17
N LYS A 393 18.51 -12.69 -3.28
CA LYS A 393 19.94 -12.97 -3.46
C LYS A 393 20.12 -14.47 -3.72
N THR A 394 21.06 -14.80 -4.59
CA THR A 394 21.43 -16.19 -4.83
C THR A 394 22.24 -16.78 -3.68
N ASP A 395 22.02 -18.05 -3.40
CA ASP A 395 22.79 -18.84 -2.45
C ASP A 395 24.18 -19.23 -2.99
N ALA A 396 24.89 -20.10 -2.26
CA ALA A 396 26.22 -20.56 -2.65
C ALA A 396 26.25 -21.36 -3.97
N ASP A 397 25.13 -21.97 -4.37
CA ASP A 397 24.96 -22.70 -5.63
C ASP A 397 24.44 -21.78 -6.75
N GLY A 398 24.40 -20.47 -6.51
CA GLY A 398 23.91 -19.48 -7.45
C GLY A 398 22.39 -19.50 -7.63
N LYS A 399 21.63 -20.08 -6.70
CA LYS A 399 20.18 -20.27 -6.85
C LYS A 399 19.35 -19.34 -5.99
N CYS A 400 18.18 -18.94 -6.49
CA CYS A 400 17.10 -18.38 -5.70
C CYS A 400 15.75 -18.78 -6.31
N SER A 401 14.63 -18.54 -5.60
CA SER A 401 13.31 -18.87 -6.13
C SER A 401 12.23 -17.88 -5.70
N LEU A 402 11.16 -17.82 -6.49
CA LEU A 402 9.94 -17.09 -6.19
C LEU A 402 8.73 -17.95 -6.59
N SER A 403 7.66 -17.89 -5.79
CA SER A 403 6.34 -18.37 -6.19
C SER A 403 5.52 -17.17 -6.69
N ALA A 404 4.87 -17.31 -7.84
CA ALA A 404 4.09 -16.24 -8.48
C ALA A 404 2.91 -16.82 -9.26
N GLY A 405 2.00 -15.95 -9.70
CA GLY A 405 0.88 -16.30 -10.58
C GLY A 405 1.38 -16.89 -11.90
N LYS A 406 0.56 -17.70 -12.57
CA LYS A 406 0.95 -18.44 -13.78
C LYS A 406 0.98 -17.56 -15.05
N GLY A 407 1.96 -16.68 -15.13
CA GLY A 407 2.21 -15.79 -16.29
C GLY A 407 3.70 -15.49 -16.46
N ASP A 408 4.02 -14.47 -17.26
CA ASP A 408 5.38 -14.10 -17.61
C ASP A 408 5.92 -12.94 -16.74
N MET A 409 7.18 -13.04 -16.33
CA MET A 409 7.97 -11.92 -15.80
C MET A 409 9.29 -11.79 -16.55
N LEU A 410 9.89 -10.59 -16.53
CA LEU A 410 11.30 -10.41 -16.85
C LEU A 410 12.12 -10.58 -15.57
N VAL A 411 13.03 -11.55 -15.54
CA VAL A 411 13.93 -11.77 -14.42
C VAL A 411 15.30 -11.18 -14.77
N TRP A 412 15.78 -10.27 -13.94
CA TRP A 412 17.03 -9.54 -14.11
C TRP A 412 18.01 -9.90 -13.01
N ALA A 413 19.20 -10.36 -13.38
CA ALA A 413 20.26 -10.69 -12.43
C ALA A 413 21.44 -9.71 -12.61
N SER A 414 22.00 -9.22 -11.50
CA SER A 414 23.15 -8.31 -11.52
C SER A 414 24.15 -8.58 -10.40
N LYS A 415 25.44 -8.46 -10.70
CA LYS A 415 26.54 -8.54 -9.73
C LYS A 415 27.77 -7.84 -10.29
N ASP A 416 28.42 -7.02 -9.46
CA ASP A 416 29.73 -6.41 -9.74
C ASP A 416 29.82 -5.72 -11.12
N GLY A 417 28.78 -4.96 -11.49
CA GLY A 417 28.71 -4.21 -12.75
C GLY A 417 28.41 -5.04 -14.00
N LYS A 418 28.08 -6.32 -13.84
CA LYS A 418 27.57 -7.19 -14.90
C LYS A 418 26.11 -7.55 -14.64
N PHE A 419 25.38 -7.80 -15.72
CA PHE A 419 23.99 -8.24 -15.65
C PHE A 419 23.64 -9.26 -16.72
N GLY A 420 22.47 -9.87 -16.54
CA GLY A 420 21.82 -10.75 -17.51
C GLY A 420 20.34 -10.80 -17.19
N TYR A 421 19.52 -11.17 -18.17
CA TYR A 421 18.07 -11.24 -17.97
C TYR A 421 17.43 -12.28 -18.87
N SER A 422 16.27 -12.78 -18.46
CA SER A 422 15.46 -13.72 -19.24
C SER A 422 13.98 -13.49 -18.96
N LYS A 423 13.13 -13.75 -19.95
CA LYS A 423 11.71 -13.99 -19.69
C LYS A 423 11.55 -15.31 -18.95
N VAL A 424 10.68 -15.36 -17.95
CA VAL A 424 10.35 -16.55 -17.17
C VAL A 424 8.85 -16.71 -17.12
N SER A 425 8.34 -17.85 -17.58
CA SER A 425 6.92 -18.21 -17.61
C SER A 425 6.57 -19.13 -16.43
N PHE A 426 6.02 -18.56 -15.37
CA PHE A 426 5.64 -19.31 -14.16
C PHE A 426 4.59 -20.38 -14.47
N GLY A 427 4.85 -21.62 -14.01
CA GLY A 427 4.01 -22.78 -14.28
C GLY A 427 4.32 -23.51 -15.60
N LYS A 428 5.18 -22.94 -16.46
CA LYS A 428 5.77 -23.61 -17.63
C LYS A 428 7.26 -23.87 -17.42
N ASP A 429 7.97 -22.85 -16.93
CA ASP A 429 9.39 -22.92 -16.62
C ASP A 429 9.59 -23.26 -15.14
N GLY A 430 10.25 -24.38 -14.85
CA GLY A 430 10.57 -24.80 -13.48
C GLY A 430 11.94 -24.30 -13.00
N GLU A 431 12.94 -24.33 -13.88
CA GLU A 431 14.31 -23.86 -13.61
C GLU A 431 14.84 -23.09 -14.81
N VAL A 432 15.37 -21.88 -14.58
CA VAL A 432 15.92 -21.00 -15.61
C VAL A 432 17.33 -20.57 -15.23
N THR A 433 18.27 -20.65 -16.17
CA THR A 433 19.65 -20.18 -15.97
C THR A 433 19.85 -18.81 -16.60
N ILE A 434 20.38 -17.85 -15.83
CA ILE A 434 20.71 -16.50 -16.30
C ILE A 434 22.22 -16.30 -16.17
N ALA A 435 22.90 -16.05 -17.29
CA ALA A 435 24.33 -15.73 -17.30
C ALA A 435 24.54 -14.22 -17.18
N LEU A 436 25.47 -13.79 -16.32
CA LEU A 436 25.92 -12.40 -16.20
C LEU A 436 26.90 -12.06 -17.34
N ASN A 437 26.36 -11.99 -18.55
CA ASN A 437 27.12 -11.85 -19.81
C ASN A 437 27.03 -10.46 -20.44
N LYS A 438 26.33 -9.51 -19.81
CA LYS A 438 26.19 -8.12 -20.26
C LYS A 438 26.83 -7.15 -19.27
N LYS A 439 27.12 -5.93 -19.72
CA LYS A 439 27.63 -4.81 -18.93
C LYS A 439 27.02 -3.48 -19.40
N PRO A 440 26.97 -2.44 -18.54
CA PRO A 440 26.54 -1.12 -18.95
C PRO A 440 27.35 -0.64 -20.16
N GLY A 441 26.66 -0.17 -21.21
CA GLY A 441 27.27 0.25 -22.48
C GLY A 441 27.08 -0.74 -23.63
N ASP A 442 26.71 -1.99 -23.33
CA ASP A 442 26.30 -2.93 -24.36
C ASP A 442 25.01 -2.45 -25.04
N VAL A 443 24.95 -2.55 -26.37
CA VAL A 443 23.83 -2.11 -27.20
C VAL A 443 23.15 -3.32 -27.81
N GLU A 444 21.84 -3.42 -27.67
CA GLU A 444 21.01 -4.47 -28.27
C GLU A 444 19.55 -4.04 -28.33
N THR A 445 18.80 -4.72 -29.20
CA THR A 445 17.34 -4.57 -29.31
C THR A 445 16.68 -5.94 -29.18
N ILE A 446 15.67 -6.07 -28.32
CA ILE A 446 14.98 -7.33 -28.07
C ILE A 446 13.46 -7.13 -28.05
N ALA A 447 12.77 -7.94 -28.85
CA ALA A 447 11.32 -8.07 -28.80
C ALA A 447 10.92 -9.12 -27.75
N LEU A 448 9.99 -8.76 -26.87
CA LEU A 448 9.45 -9.64 -25.83
C LEU A 448 7.92 -9.67 -25.88
N ASP A 449 7.35 -10.86 -25.88
CA ASP A 449 5.91 -11.05 -25.73
C ASP A 449 5.64 -11.49 -24.29
N ILE A 450 4.98 -10.64 -23.52
CA ILE A 450 4.69 -10.87 -22.10
C ILE A 450 3.23 -11.30 -21.98
N VAL A 451 3.01 -12.53 -21.48
CA VAL A 451 1.67 -13.10 -21.31
C VAL A 451 1.29 -13.09 -19.83
N PRO A 452 0.24 -12.36 -19.42
CA PRO A 452 -0.25 -12.40 -18.04
C PRO A 452 -0.94 -13.74 -17.72
N PRO A 453 -1.26 -14.01 -16.45
CA PRO A 453 -2.11 -15.13 -16.11
C PRO A 453 -3.47 -15.09 -16.83
N VAL A 454 -4.00 -16.28 -17.10
CA VAL A 454 -5.28 -16.48 -17.78
C VAL A 454 -6.46 -15.97 -16.94
N ASP A 455 -7.54 -15.59 -17.60
CA ASP A 455 -8.78 -15.18 -16.93
C ASP A 455 -9.36 -16.31 -16.06
N GLY A 456 -9.98 -15.92 -14.96
CA GLY A 456 -10.74 -16.78 -14.06
C GLY A 456 -11.41 -15.97 -12.96
N SER A 457 -11.96 -16.64 -11.95
CA SER A 457 -12.78 -16.00 -10.93
C SER A 457 -12.55 -16.60 -9.54
N ILE A 458 -12.57 -15.74 -8.52
CA ILE A 458 -12.69 -16.15 -7.12
C ILE A 458 -14.19 -16.22 -6.78
N PRO A 459 -14.74 -17.41 -6.49
CA PRO A 459 -16.17 -17.57 -6.29
C PRO A 459 -16.62 -16.93 -4.98
N ALA A 460 -17.74 -16.21 -5.03
CA ALA A 460 -18.46 -15.70 -3.87
C ALA A 460 -19.97 -15.84 -4.12
N GLU A 461 -20.68 -16.41 -3.15
CA GLU A 461 -22.13 -16.57 -3.22
C GLU A 461 -22.80 -15.45 -2.44
N VAL A 462 -23.70 -14.73 -3.11
CA VAL A 462 -24.48 -13.64 -2.51
C VAL A 462 -25.91 -13.74 -3.00
N THR A 463 -26.87 -13.75 -2.07
CA THR A 463 -28.29 -13.76 -2.42
C THR A 463 -28.76 -12.38 -2.91
N PRO A 464 -29.80 -12.28 -3.75
CA PRO A 464 -30.36 -11.00 -4.16
C PRO A 464 -30.74 -10.10 -2.98
N GLU A 465 -31.26 -10.68 -1.88
CA GLU A 465 -31.65 -9.94 -0.67
C GLU A 465 -30.44 -9.33 0.04
N GLN A 466 -29.31 -10.07 0.11
CA GLN A 466 -28.07 -9.54 0.65
C GLN A 466 -27.53 -8.37 -0.18
N LYS A 467 -27.59 -8.47 -1.52
CA LYS A 467 -27.20 -7.37 -2.41
C LYS A 467 -28.09 -6.14 -2.22
N GLU A 468 -29.40 -6.33 -2.14
CA GLU A 468 -30.34 -5.23 -1.96
C GLU A 468 -30.18 -4.55 -0.60
N ALA A 469 -30.01 -5.34 0.47
CA ALA A 469 -29.75 -4.81 1.81
C ALA A 469 -28.44 -4.01 1.84
N ASN A 470 -27.38 -4.54 1.24
CA ASN A 470 -26.09 -3.86 1.14
C ASN A 470 -26.21 -2.54 0.34
N ALA A 471 -26.86 -2.58 -0.82
CA ALA A 471 -27.06 -1.40 -1.66
C ALA A 471 -27.85 -0.30 -0.92
N LYS A 472 -28.89 -0.66 -0.17
CA LYS A 472 -29.63 0.30 0.66
C LYS A 472 -28.71 0.94 1.71
N ARG A 473 -27.88 0.14 2.35
CA ARG A 473 -26.96 0.58 3.40
C ARG A 473 -25.89 1.53 2.84
N LEU A 474 -25.29 1.21 1.70
CA LEU A 474 -24.34 2.08 1.00
C LEU A 474 -24.91 3.48 0.72
N LEU A 475 -26.19 3.59 0.35
CA LEU A 475 -26.85 4.89 0.14
C LEU A 475 -26.98 5.71 1.43
N GLU A 476 -27.27 5.05 2.56
CA GLU A 476 -27.35 5.70 3.87
C GLU A 476 -25.97 6.19 4.32
N GLU A 477 -24.93 5.40 4.06
CA GLU A 477 -23.53 5.70 4.39
C GLU A 477 -22.99 6.86 3.53
N ASP A 478 -23.29 6.88 2.23
CA ASP A 478 -23.01 8.00 1.34
C ASP A 478 -23.64 9.31 1.85
N ALA A 479 -24.88 9.24 2.34
CA ALA A 479 -25.56 10.42 2.88
C ALA A 479 -24.88 10.95 4.16
N ILE A 480 -24.38 10.05 5.02
CA ILE A 480 -23.60 10.43 6.21
C ILE A 480 -22.32 11.16 5.79
N ARG A 481 -21.56 10.57 4.85
CA ARG A 481 -20.31 11.16 4.35
C ARG A 481 -20.54 12.51 3.66
N ASN A 482 -21.54 12.59 2.80
CA ASN A 482 -21.87 13.83 2.07
C ASN A 482 -22.34 14.95 3.00
N LYS A 483 -23.03 14.62 4.10
CA LYS A 483 -23.38 15.61 5.13
C LYS A 483 -22.14 16.18 5.81
N TYR A 484 -21.10 15.37 6.03
CA TYR A 484 -19.82 15.84 6.53
C TYR A 484 -19.09 16.71 5.50
N VAL A 485 -18.99 16.27 4.24
CA VAL A 485 -18.36 17.04 3.15
C VAL A 485 -19.03 18.40 2.94
N ALA A 486 -20.36 18.48 3.08
CA ALA A 486 -21.11 19.74 2.99
C ALA A 486 -20.75 20.77 4.07
N THR A 487 -20.00 20.38 5.13
CA THR A 487 -19.49 21.31 6.15
C THR A 487 -18.19 22.01 5.75
N PHE A 488 -17.57 21.60 4.64
CA PHE A 488 -16.29 22.15 4.18
C PHE A 488 -16.44 23.57 3.64
N TYR A 489 -15.30 24.16 3.28
CA TYR A 489 -15.25 25.50 2.72
C TYR A 489 -16.02 25.59 1.39
N THR A 490 -16.64 26.73 1.15
CA THR A 490 -17.39 27.02 -0.09
C THR A 490 -16.69 28.14 -0.86
N GLU A 491 -16.93 28.22 -2.17
CA GLU A 491 -16.45 29.31 -3.04
C GLU A 491 -16.81 30.68 -2.44
N GLU A 492 -18.08 30.88 -2.05
CA GLU A 492 -18.56 32.12 -1.43
C GLU A 492 -17.76 32.52 -0.16
N LYS A 493 -17.39 31.54 0.68
CA LYS A 493 -16.57 31.82 1.87
C LYS A 493 -15.12 32.16 1.48
N ALA A 494 -14.58 31.53 0.44
CA ALA A 494 -13.23 31.78 -0.05
C ALA A 494 -13.10 33.17 -0.65
N GLU A 495 -14.09 33.58 -1.44
CA GLU A 495 -14.18 34.95 -1.96
C GLU A 495 -14.28 35.97 -0.82
N ALA A 496 -15.11 35.70 0.20
CA ALA A 496 -15.24 36.57 1.37
C ALA A 496 -13.92 36.70 2.15
N LEU A 497 -13.22 35.58 2.38
CA LEU A 497 -11.90 35.57 3.03
C LEU A 497 -10.87 36.33 2.20
N ALA A 498 -10.82 36.11 0.88
CA ALA A 498 -9.88 36.78 -0.01
C ALA A 498 -10.08 38.30 0.02
N LYS A 499 -11.34 38.75 -0.02
CA LYS A 499 -11.72 40.16 0.09
C LYS A 499 -11.36 40.75 1.46
N GLU A 500 -11.59 40.00 2.54
CA GLU A 500 -11.25 40.42 3.90
C GLU A 500 -9.73 40.60 4.07
N LEU A 501 -8.95 39.67 3.55
CA LEU A 501 -7.49 39.65 3.71
C LEU A 501 -6.74 40.42 2.62
N GLY A 502 -7.40 40.85 1.55
CA GLY A 502 -6.79 41.56 0.43
C GLY A 502 -5.82 40.68 -0.36
N ILE A 503 -6.15 39.41 -0.56
CA ILE A 503 -5.36 38.40 -1.28
C ILE A 503 -6.08 37.92 -2.55
N ASP A 504 -5.36 37.19 -3.40
CA ASP A 504 -5.88 36.70 -4.69
C ASP A 504 -7.12 35.80 -4.51
N PRO A 505 -8.30 36.15 -5.08
CA PRO A 505 -9.52 35.37 -4.92
C PRO A 505 -9.44 33.95 -5.49
N MET A 506 -8.88 33.79 -6.70
CA MET A 506 -8.83 32.49 -7.38
C MET A 506 -7.92 31.52 -6.63
N LYS A 507 -6.72 31.96 -6.24
CA LYS A 507 -5.81 31.11 -5.46
C LYS A 507 -6.39 30.78 -4.09
N THR A 508 -7.08 31.74 -3.45
CA THR A 508 -7.72 31.50 -2.16
C THR A 508 -8.81 30.44 -2.29
N GLU A 509 -9.62 30.49 -3.34
CA GLU A 509 -10.62 29.47 -3.66
C GLU A 509 -9.96 28.08 -3.82
N ASP A 510 -8.93 27.98 -4.68
CA ASP A 510 -8.20 26.73 -4.91
C ASP A 510 -7.65 26.12 -3.61
N PHE A 511 -6.99 26.94 -2.78
CA PHE A 511 -6.40 26.48 -1.52
C PHE A 511 -7.45 26.07 -0.50
N MET A 512 -8.51 26.88 -0.34
CA MET A 512 -9.52 26.63 0.68
C MET A 512 -10.42 25.44 0.32
N ILE A 513 -10.80 25.27 -0.95
CA ILE A 513 -11.55 24.09 -1.40
C ILE A 513 -10.64 22.85 -1.37
N GLY A 514 -9.40 22.98 -1.87
CA GLY A 514 -8.41 21.91 -1.89
C GLY A 514 -8.01 21.39 -0.50
N SER A 515 -8.11 22.23 0.52
CA SER A 515 -7.80 21.87 1.92
C SER A 515 -8.81 20.91 2.57
N ARG A 516 -10.02 20.74 2.00
CA ARG A 516 -11.07 19.84 2.53
C ARG A 516 -11.30 20.09 4.02
N GLY A 517 -11.42 19.07 4.87
CA GLY A 517 -11.61 19.24 6.31
C GLY A 517 -10.43 19.87 7.08
N ASN A 518 -9.32 20.21 6.42
CA ASN A 518 -8.19 20.94 7.01
C ASN A 518 -8.29 22.47 6.82
N TRP A 519 -9.38 22.97 6.22
CA TRP A 519 -9.58 24.40 5.95
C TRP A 519 -9.36 25.31 7.16
N MET A 520 -9.66 24.85 8.37
CA MET A 520 -9.43 25.63 9.60
C MET A 520 -7.95 25.96 9.82
N GLU A 521 -7.03 25.06 9.47
CA GLU A 521 -5.60 25.28 9.61
C GLU A 521 -5.09 26.26 8.53
N ILE A 522 -5.59 26.14 7.29
CA ILE A 522 -5.22 27.07 6.20
C ILE A 522 -5.76 28.48 6.46
N GLU A 523 -7.02 28.59 6.87
CA GLU A 523 -7.63 29.88 7.23
C GLU A 523 -6.91 30.51 8.42
N LYS A 524 -6.59 29.73 9.46
CA LYS A 524 -5.81 30.20 10.60
C LYS A 524 -4.46 30.76 10.16
N PHE A 525 -3.73 30.02 9.33
CA PHE A 525 -2.44 30.47 8.79
C PHE A 525 -2.56 31.81 8.03
N LEU A 526 -3.55 31.94 7.14
CA LEU A 526 -3.76 33.18 6.36
C LEU A 526 -4.18 34.36 7.23
N ARG A 527 -5.05 34.14 8.23
CA ARG A 527 -5.53 35.18 9.15
C ARG A 527 -4.46 35.66 10.12
N GLU A 528 -3.66 34.74 10.65
CA GLU A 528 -2.56 35.05 11.58
C GLU A 528 -1.34 35.63 10.84
N THR A 529 -1.29 35.55 9.51
CA THR A 529 -0.22 36.15 8.70
C THR A 529 -0.37 37.67 8.59
N PRO A 530 0.66 38.46 8.97
CA PRO A 530 0.68 39.91 8.81
C PRO A 530 0.48 40.33 7.35
N ALA A 531 -0.18 41.47 7.12
CA ALA A 531 -0.58 41.92 5.78
C ALA A 531 0.59 41.98 4.78
N GLU A 532 1.76 42.42 5.24
CA GLU A 532 2.99 42.53 4.47
C GLU A 532 3.62 41.19 4.07
N LYS A 533 3.20 40.07 4.67
CA LYS A 533 3.68 38.72 4.35
C LYS A 533 2.65 37.87 3.61
N ARG A 534 1.44 38.37 3.38
CA ARG A 534 0.35 37.57 2.79
C ARG A 534 0.64 37.09 1.37
N GLU A 535 1.29 37.92 0.56
CA GLU A 535 1.73 37.51 -0.78
C GLU A 535 2.70 36.32 -0.72
N GLN A 536 3.65 36.36 0.22
CA GLN A 536 4.59 35.27 0.45
C GLN A 536 3.92 34.02 1.03
N ALA A 537 2.93 34.18 1.92
CA ALA A 537 2.12 33.06 2.40
C ALA A 537 1.33 32.38 1.26
N MET A 538 0.75 33.16 0.34
CA MET A 538 0.09 32.61 -0.84
C MET A 538 1.07 31.86 -1.75
N ALA A 539 2.27 32.42 -1.96
CA ALA A 539 3.33 31.74 -2.71
C ALA A 539 3.81 30.44 -2.04
N LEU A 540 3.79 30.36 -0.71
CA LEU A 540 4.10 29.13 0.04
C LEU A 540 3.05 28.04 -0.19
N LEU A 541 1.76 28.39 -0.18
CA LEU A 541 0.67 27.45 -0.44
C LEU A 541 0.66 26.97 -1.90
N ASP A 542 1.17 27.78 -2.83
CA ASP A 542 1.27 27.47 -4.26
C ASP A 542 2.28 26.37 -4.59
N VAL A 543 3.33 26.22 -3.78
CA VAL A 543 4.46 25.30 -4.05
C VAL A 543 4.38 23.98 -3.29
N VAL A 544 3.41 23.82 -2.38
CA VAL A 544 3.18 22.56 -1.67
C VAL A 544 2.23 21.66 -2.47
N SER A 545 2.22 20.36 -2.15
CA SER A 545 1.34 19.44 -2.86
C SER A 545 -0.12 19.60 -2.43
N ALA A 546 -1.05 19.14 -3.27
CA ALA A 546 -2.48 19.11 -2.93
C ALA A 546 -2.78 18.27 -1.67
N LYS A 547 -1.94 17.28 -1.30
CA LYS A 547 -2.09 16.57 -0.02
C LYS A 547 -1.66 17.43 1.17
N ASP A 548 -0.67 18.29 1.00
CA ASP A 548 -0.16 19.12 2.10
C ASP A 548 -1.22 20.12 2.58
N LEU A 549 -2.05 20.64 1.68
CA LEU A 549 -3.20 21.47 2.04
C LEU A 549 -4.22 20.73 2.93
N ARG A 550 -4.29 19.40 2.83
CA ARG A 550 -5.27 18.55 3.51
C ARG A 550 -4.82 18.02 4.87
N ASP A 551 -3.53 18.06 5.18
CA ASP A 551 -3.02 17.47 6.43
C ASP A 551 -1.89 18.24 7.12
N THR A 552 -1.46 19.39 6.58
CA THR A 552 -0.43 20.21 7.21
C THR A 552 -1.05 21.21 8.19
N PRO A 553 -0.61 21.26 9.46
CA PRO A 553 -1.06 22.25 10.44
C PRO A 553 -0.58 23.68 10.11
N ALA A 554 -1.32 24.68 10.57
CA ALA A 554 -0.98 26.10 10.42
C ALA A 554 0.42 26.42 10.97
N SER A 555 0.79 25.78 12.09
CA SER A 555 2.08 25.99 12.75
C SER A 555 3.27 25.62 11.87
N VAL A 556 3.12 24.65 10.96
CA VAL A 556 4.16 24.28 10.01
C VAL A 556 4.32 25.40 8.98
N PHE A 557 3.25 25.83 8.32
CA PHE A 557 3.31 26.94 7.36
C PHE A 557 3.86 28.23 7.99
N THR A 558 3.41 28.55 9.21
CA THR A 558 3.89 29.70 9.98
C THR A 558 5.40 29.59 10.29
N ASP A 559 5.90 28.41 10.64
CA ASP A 559 7.33 28.20 10.86
C ASP A 559 8.14 28.47 9.59
N HIS A 560 7.70 27.94 8.45
CA HIS A 560 8.39 28.11 7.17
C HIS A 560 8.33 29.55 6.65
N LEU A 561 7.20 30.22 6.80
CA LEU A 561 7.05 31.63 6.43
C LEU A 561 7.94 32.55 7.26
N ASN A 562 8.03 32.30 8.58
CA ASN A 562 8.71 33.23 9.50
C ASN A 562 10.20 32.97 9.68
N ASN A 563 10.66 31.74 9.46
CA ASN A 563 12.04 31.34 9.73
C ASN A 563 12.85 30.99 8.47
N THR A 564 12.30 31.23 7.28
CA THR A 564 13.07 31.14 6.03
C THR A 564 13.91 32.42 5.83
N PRO A 565 15.24 32.33 5.67
CA PRO A 565 16.08 33.50 5.41
C PRO A 565 15.68 34.20 4.11
N THR A 566 15.43 35.51 4.15
CA THR A 566 15.11 36.31 2.96
C THR A 566 16.34 36.45 2.07
N VAL A 567 16.32 35.81 0.92
CA VAL A 567 17.37 35.89 -0.10
C VAL A 567 16.75 36.21 -1.46
N GLN A 568 17.38 37.09 -2.22
CA GLN A 568 16.96 37.36 -3.59
C GLN A 568 17.48 36.24 -4.51
N ASN A 569 16.59 35.32 -4.86
CA ASN A 569 16.90 34.19 -5.72
C ASN A 569 15.64 33.78 -6.49
N GLU A 570 15.79 33.42 -7.78
CA GLU A 570 14.66 32.97 -8.60
C GLU A 570 14.01 31.68 -8.06
N TRP A 571 14.78 30.85 -7.36
CA TRP A 571 14.34 29.58 -6.76
C TRP A 571 13.81 29.72 -5.33
N PHE A 572 13.55 30.95 -4.87
CA PHE A 572 13.21 31.21 -3.47
C PHE A 572 11.95 30.46 -3.05
N ASN A 573 10.88 30.49 -3.85
CA ASN A 573 9.63 29.85 -3.49
C ASN A 573 9.77 28.33 -3.53
N GLU A 574 10.22 27.78 -4.66
CA GLU A 574 10.22 26.35 -4.97
C GLU A 574 11.29 25.57 -4.19
N TYR A 575 12.47 26.17 -3.97
CA TYR A 575 13.64 25.45 -3.47
C TYR A 575 14.33 26.10 -2.27
N ILE A 576 13.72 27.09 -1.61
CA ILE A 576 14.19 27.62 -0.32
C ILE A 576 13.04 27.63 0.70
N MET A 577 11.94 28.31 0.38
CA MET A 577 10.79 28.45 1.26
C MET A 577 9.93 27.20 1.31
N ASN A 578 9.81 26.47 0.19
CA ASN A 578 9.01 25.26 0.11
C ASN A 578 9.42 24.21 1.17
N PRO A 579 8.52 23.83 2.09
CA PRO A 579 8.78 22.78 3.08
C PRO A 579 8.85 21.38 2.47
N ARG A 580 8.24 21.18 1.29
CA ARG A 580 8.13 19.91 0.58
C ARG A 580 9.43 19.64 -0.18
N VAL A 581 10.13 18.58 0.21
CA VAL A 581 11.36 18.11 -0.46
C VAL A 581 11.07 16.88 -1.32
N ALA A 582 10.38 15.89 -0.76
CA ALA A 582 9.97 14.65 -1.42
C ALA A 582 8.61 14.19 -0.88
N ASN A 583 8.48 12.96 -0.39
CA ASN A 583 7.22 12.37 0.09
C ASN A 583 7.11 12.29 1.62
N GLU A 584 7.97 12.98 2.37
CA GLU A 584 7.98 13.05 3.84
C GLU A 584 6.73 13.72 4.44
N PHE A 585 6.56 13.68 5.76
CA PHE A 585 5.62 14.59 6.41
C PHE A 585 6.23 15.98 6.57
N LEU A 586 5.42 17.03 6.38
CA LEU A 586 5.88 18.39 6.62
C LEU A 586 5.96 18.64 8.12
N THR A 587 7.09 19.22 8.55
CA THR A 587 7.37 19.53 9.95
C THR A 587 7.91 20.94 10.09
N PRO A 588 7.78 21.59 11.26
CA PRO A 588 8.26 22.96 11.49
C PRO A 588 9.78 22.94 11.77
N TYR A 589 10.57 22.59 10.76
CA TYR A 589 12.01 22.36 10.92
C TYR A 589 12.86 23.63 10.82
N LYS A 590 12.34 24.77 10.34
CA LYS A 590 13.15 25.95 10.05
C LYS A 590 13.61 26.63 11.33
N SER A 591 12.68 26.94 12.25
CA SER A 591 13.06 27.49 13.57
C SER A 591 13.97 26.53 14.34
N PHE A 592 13.71 25.22 14.25
CA PHE A 592 14.54 24.21 14.88
C PHE A 592 15.99 24.28 14.38
N PHE A 593 16.21 24.29 13.06
CA PHE A 593 17.55 24.37 12.51
C PHE A 593 18.21 25.73 12.74
N ALA A 594 17.46 26.83 12.69
CA ALA A 594 17.98 28.15 13.05
C ALA A 594 18.52 28.18 14.49
N ALA A 595 17.91 27.43 15.42
CA ALA A 595 18.34 27.37 16.82
C ALA A 595 19.46 26.34 17.10
N ASN A 596 19.60 25.30 16.27
CA ASN A 596 20.48 24.17 16.57
C ASN A 596 21.72 24.06 15.66
N ILE A 597 21.78 24.80 14.55
CA ILE A 597 22.96 24.83 13.69
C ILE A 597 23.97 25.84 14.23
N GLU A 598 25.22 25.40 14.38
CA GLU A 598 26.32 26.26 14.81
C GLU A 598 26.48 27.46 13.84
N PRO A 599 26.56 28.71 14.34
CA PRO A 599 26.66 29.90 13.49
C PRO A 599 27.86 29.87 12.52
N SER A 600 28.97 29.23 12.92
CA SER A 600 30.15 29.05 12.08
C SER A 600 29.88 28.14 10.89
N LEU A 601 29.19 27.01 11.09
CA LEU A 601 28.77 26.10 10.03
C LEU A 601 27.78 26.79 9.09
N ALA A 602 26.79 27.49 9.64
CA ALA A 602 25.80 28.21 8.84
C ALA A 602 26.48 29.20 7.87
N LYS A 603 27.41 30.02 8.38
CA LYS A 603 28.18 30.97 7.57
C LYS A 603 29.00 30.27 6.49
N GLN A 604 29.74 29.21 6.86
CA GLN A 604 30.56 28.45 5.91
C GLN A 604 29.73 27.80 4.81
N ALA A 605 28.56 27.23 5.15
CA ALA A 605 27.68 26.59 4.19
C ALA A 605 27.07 27.59 3.19
N VAL A 606 26.72 28.80 3.63
CA VAL A 606 26.23 29.86 2.72
C VAL A 606 27.33 30.32 1.76
N GLU A 607 28.56 30.50 2.23
CA GLU A 607 29.71 30.87 1.39
C GLU A 607 30.11 29.71 0.45
N ASN A 608 30.06 28.48 0.94
CA ASN A 608 30.38 27.27 0.20
C ASN A 608 29.53 26.07 0.67
N PRO A 609 28.46 25.70 -0.05
CA PRO A 609 27.56 24.61 0.33
C PRO A 609 28.25 23.24 0.52
N GLN A 610 29.46 23.05 -0.03
CA GLN A 610 30.29 21.87 0.25
C GLN A 610 30.52 21.66 1.76
N ALA A 611 30.64 22.72 2.55
CA ALA A 611 30.79 22.62 4.00
C ALA A 611 29.60 21.87 4.64
N LEU A 612 28.39 22.05 4.12
CA LEU A 612 27.22 21.31 4.58
C LEU A 612 27.24 19.85 4.12
N VAL A 613 27.67 19.58 2.88
CA VAL A 613 27.85 18.20 2.38
C VAL A 613 28.82 17.43 3.27
N ASP A 614 29.98 18.03 3.57
CA ASP A 614 31.01 17.44 4.44
C ASP A 614 30.49 17.25 5.87
N TRP A 615 29.74 18.23 6.40
CA TRP A 615 29.16 18.12 7.72
C TRP A 615 28.15 16.97 7.80
N VAL A 616 27.24 16.85 6.82
CA VAL A 616 26.27 15.74 6.79
C VAL A 616 26.99 14.40 6.67
N LYS A 617 27.99 14.29 5.79
CA LYS A 617 28.81 13.07 5.64
C LYS A 617 29.47 12.64 6.96
N ASN A 618 29.99 13.60 7.71
CA ASN A 618 30.74 13.32 8.95
C ASN A 618 29.83 13.13 10.18
N ASN A 619 28.59 13.63 10.15
CA ASN A 619 27.70 13.64 11.32
C ASN A 619 26.45 12.77 11.15
N VAL A 620 26.15 12.25 9.97
CA VAL A 620 25.00 11.37 9.72
C VAL A 620 25.49 10.03 9.20
N SER A 621 25.33 8.98 10.01
CA SER A 621 25.67 7.61 9.64
C SER A 621 24.56 6.99 8.80
N ILE A 622 24.92 6.32 7.69
CA ILE A 622 23.97 5.67 6.80
C ILE A 622 23.74 4.22 7.22
N ASN A 623 22.49 3.88 7.54
CA ASN A 623 22.07 2.52 7.81
C ASN A 623 20.74 2.20 7.12
N ASP A 624 20.86 1.69 5.89
CA ASP A 624 19.74 1.31 5.04
C ASP A 624 18.91 0.13 5.60
N ALA A 625 19.54 -0.79 6.35
CA ALA A 625 18.88 -1.99 6.88
C ALA A 625 17.88 -1.65 7.99
N LEU A 626 18.20 -0.62 8.80
CA LEU A 626 17.33 -0.12 9.87
C LEU A 626 16.06 0.57 9.37
N ASN A 627 16.02 0.97 8.09
CA ASN A 627 14.83 1.50 7.43
C ASN A 627 14.57 0.78 6.10
N ALA A 628 14.50 -0.55 6.13
CA ALA A 628 14.32 -1.38 4.93
C ALA A 628 13.06 -1.03 4.13
N GLN A 629 12.04 -0.44 4.76
CA GLN A 629 10.81 0.01 4.09
C GLN A 629 10.98 1.34 3.33
N ARG A 630 12.09 2.07 3.52
CA ARG A 630 12.40 3.35 2.88
C ARG A 630 11.34 4.44 3.15
N ILE A 631 10.75 4.40 4.34
CA ILE A 631 9.80 5.43 4.80
C ILE A 631 10.62 6.66 5.20
N PRO A 632 10.37 7.86 4.64
CA PRO A 632 11.16 9.04 4.96
C PRO A 632 11.17 9.33 6.46
N ILE A 633 12.37 9.45 7.03
CA ILE A 633 12.56 9.97 8.38
C ILE A 633 12.48 11.49 8.30
N MET A 634 11.72 12.12 9.21
CA MET A 634 11.57 13.57 9.24
C MET A 634 12.94 14.25 9.47
N PRO A 635 13.19 15.47 8.93
CA PRO A 635 14.49 16.14 9.07
C PRO A 635 14.98 16.27 10.52
N MET A 636 14.08 16.56 11.45
CA MET A 636 14.40 16.63 12.88
C MET A 636 14.74 15.25 13.49
N GLY A 637 14.13 14.18 13.00
CA GLY A 637 14.46 12.80 13.41
C GLY A 637 15.88 12.43 13.05
N VAL A 638 16.29 12.71 11.79
CA VAL A 638 17.68 12.53 11.33
C VAL A 638 18.67 13.35 12.16
N TRP A 639 18.31 14.60 12.49
CA TRP A 639 19.14 15.43 13.36
C TRP A 639 19.34 14.81 14.75
N LYS A 640 18.27 14.30 15.38
CA LYS A 640 18.33 13.73 16.74
C LYS A 640 19.11 12.42 16.79
N SER A 641 18.85 11.51 15.85
CA SER A 641 19.46 10.17 15.84
C SER A 641 20.89 10.16 15.31
N ARG A 642 21.22 11.12 14.42
CA ARG A 642 22.44 11.10 13.59
C ARG A 642 22.54 9.86 12.70
N ILE A 643 21.43 9.18 12.46
CA ILE A 643 21.34 7.94 11.68
C ILE A 643 20.15 8.02 10.74
N ALA A 644 20.38 7.67 9.48
CA ALA A 644 19.35 7.68 8.45
C ALA A 644 19.63 6.62 7.38
N ASP A 645 18.63 6.27 6.59
CA ASP A 645 18.89 5.69 5.27
C ASP A 645 19.26 6.79 4.26
N LYS A 646 19.74 6.39 3.08
CA LYS A 646 20.17 7.34 2.04
C LYS A 646 19.08 8.33 1.63
N GLY A 647 17.83 7.89 1.47
CA GLY A 647 16.72 8.74 1.07
C GLY A 647 16.41 9.80 2.12
N SER A 648 16.36 9.39 3.38
CA SER A 648 16.13 10.31 4.50
C SER A 648 17.29 11.28 4.73
N ARG A 649 18.56 10.86 4.57
CA ARG A 649 19.72 11.77 4.58
C ARG A 649 19.59 12.83 3.49
N ASN A 650 19.16 12.43 2.30
CA ASN A 650 19.02 13.34 1.17
C ASN A 650 17.94 14.41 1.44
N ILE A 651 16.78 14.00 1.98
CA ILE A 651 15.72 14.93 2.42
C ILE A 651 16.25 15.88 3.50
N PHE A 652 16.94 15.33 4.50
CA PHE A 652 17.56 16.10 5.59
C PHE A 652 18.56 17.14 5.08
N PHE A 653 19.46 16.77 4.16
CA PHE A 653 20.42 17.70 3.56
C PHE A 653 19.72 18.88 2.88
N VAL A 654 18.71 18.61 2.04
CA VAL A 654 17.93 19.65 1.38
C VAL A 654 17.22 20.53 2.41
N ALA A 655 16.57 19.94 3.41
CA ALA A 655 15.87 20.69 4.46
C ALA A 655 16.80 21.63 5.24
N VAL A 656 18.02 21.18 5.57
CA VAL A 656 19.04 22.00 6.24
C VAL A 656 19.55 23.09 5.30
N ALA A 657 19.91 22.77 4.07
CA ALA A 657 20.38 23.75 3.07
C ALA A 657 19.36 24.88 2.88
N ARG A 658 18.08 24.51 2.70
CA ARG A 658 16.96 25.45 2.58
C ARG A 658 16.78 26.30 3.83
N SER A 659 17.02 25.76 5.02
CA SER A 659 16.98 26.53 6.29
C SER A 659 18.08 27.59 6.37
N LEU A 660 19.17 27.41 5.62
CA LEU A 660 20.28 28.36 5.54
C LEU A 660 20.15 29.36 4.37
N GLY A 661 19.05 29.31 3.61
CA GLY A 661 18.85 30.16 2.44
C GLY A 661 19.55 29.66 1.18
N ILE A 662 20.00 28.40 1.13
CA ILE A 662 20.66 27.79 -0.02
C ILE A 662 19.59 27.06 -0.86
N PRO A 663 19.39 27.40 -2.14
CA PRO A 663 18.47 26.64 -2.98
C PRO A 663 18.97 25.21 -3.15
N ALA A 664 18.14 24.25 -2.78
CA ALA A 664 18.47 22.83 -2.84
C ALA A 664 17.26 21.98 -3.21
N ARG A 665 17.49 20.86 -3.91
CA ARG A 665 16.43 19.97 -4.39
C ARG A 665 16.87 18.52 -4.53
N ILE A 666 15.87 17.65 -4.61
CA ILE A 666 15.97 16.34 -5.25
C ILE A 666 15.45 16.54 -6.67
N GLU A 667 16.33 16.47 -7.66
CA GLU A 667 16.01 16.69 -9.07
C GLU A 667 14.98 15.65 -9.54
N PRO A 668 13.88 16.06 -10.20
CA PRO A 668 12.71 15.20 -10.41
C PRO A 668 12.96 14.00 -11.34
N VAL A 669 13.85 14.11 -12.33
CA VAL A 669 14.06 13.10 -13.37
C VAL A 669 14.90 11.93 -12.89
N ALA A 670 16.14 12.20 -12.48
CA ALA A 670 17.12 11.22 -12.06
C ALA A 670 17.23 11.09 -10.53
N ARG A 671 16.48 11.91 -9.78
CA ARG A 671 16.48 11.94 -8.30
C ARG A 671 17.84 12.32 -7.71
N LYS A 672 18.65 13.08 -8.47
CA LYS A 672 19.95 13.58 -8.02
C LYS A 672 19.76 14.66 -6.96
N ILE A 673 20.64 14.70 -5.97
CA ILE A 673 20.63 15.75 -4.95
C ILE A 673 21.40 16.93 -5.50
N GLN A 674 20.85 18.13 -5.41
CA GLN A 674 21.49 19.31 -5.97
C GLN A 674 21.38 20.50 -5.02
N TYR A 675 22.40 21.36 -5.05
CA TYR A 675 22.31 22.73 -4.55
C TYR A 675 22.64 23.71 -5.67
N PHE A 676 22.12 24.93 -5.58
CA PHE A 676 22.35 25.98 -6.57
C PHE A 676 23.47 26.91 -6.12
N LYS A 677 24.47 27.11 -6.97
CA LYS A 677 25.59 28.03 -6.73
C LYS A 677 26.10 28.59 -8.06
N ASP A 678 26.47 29.86 -8.07
CA ASP A 678 27.07 30.53 -9.24
C ASP A 678 26.25 30.34 -10.53
N ASN A 679 24.91 30.47 -10.42
CA ASN A 679 23.92 30.26 -11.49
C ASN A 679 23.88 28.84 -12.09
N THR A 680 24.34 27.83 -11.36
CA THR A 680 24.34 26.44 -11.80
C THR A 680 23.87 25.48 -10.70
N TRP A 681 23.20 24.40 -11.11
CA TRP A 681 22.90 23.28 -10.22
C TRP A 681 24.12 22.36 -10.14
N ILE A 682 24.58 22.12 -8.92
CA ILE A 682 25.72 21.24 -8.62
C ILE A 682 25.18 19.96 -8.01
N ASP A 683 25.50 18.82 -8.63
CA ASP A 683 25.14 17.49 -8.13
C ASP A 683 25.91 17.18 -6.83
N VAL A 684 25.22 16.62 -5.84
CA VAL A 684 25.78 16.19 -4.55
C VAL A 684 25.95 14.68 -4.55
N ASP A 685 27.21 14.25 -4.60
CA ASP A 685 27.67 12.91 -4.26
C ASP A 685 28.43 12.96 -2.93
N PHE A 686 27.86 12.32 -1.92
CA PHE A 686 28.45 12.25 -0.58
C PHE A 686 29.73 11.41 -0.54
N GLU A 687 29.99 10.57 -1.55
CA GLU A 687 31.21 9.76 -1.63
C GLU A 687 32.32 10.46 -2.43
N ALA A 688 31.98 11.42 -3.29
CA ALA A 688 32.95 12.15 -4.09
C ALA A 688 33.77 13.17 -3.25
N ALA A 689 35.06 13.30 -3.59
CA ALA A 689 35.93 14.33 -2.98
C ALA A 689 35.66 15.73 -3.55
N VAL A 690 35.16 15.80 -4.79
CA VAL A 690 34.80 17.03 -5.48
C VAL A 690 33.46 16.81 -6.16
N GLN A 691 32.54 17.76 -6.00
CA GLN A 691 31.23 17.72 -6.64
C GLN A 691 31.39 18.07 -8.12
N THR A 692 30.81 17.24 -8.97
CA THR A 692 30.84 17.41 -10.42
C THR A 692 29.44 17.30 -10.96
N THR A 693 29.03 18.25 -11.80
CA THR A 693 27.81 18.10 -12.58
C THR A 693 28.06 17.09 -13.69
N ALA A 694 27.16 16.12 -13.85
CA ALA A 694 27.24 15.18 -14.96
C ALA A 694 27.25 15.93 -16.30
N LYS A 695 28.19 15.59 -17.18
CA LYS A 695 28.16 16.07 -18.56
C LYS A 695 26.90 15.58 -19.23
N GLN A 696 26.40 16.32 -20.22
CA GLN A 696 25.16 16.00 -20.91
C GLN A 696 25.38 15.81 -22.40
N GLY A 697 24.66 14.85 -22.97
CA GLY A 697 24.42 14.72 -24.40
C GLY A 697 22.97 15.05 -24.72
N LYS A 698 22.55 14.78 -25.95
CA LYS A 698 21.17 14.94 -26.41
C LYS A 698 20.63 13.65 -26.99
N VAL A 699 19.35 13.38 -26.79
CA VAL A 699 18.65 12.21 -27.36
C VAL A 699 17.51 12.70 -28.24
N ILE A 700 17.38 12.09 -29.43
CA ILE A 700 16.24 12.31 -30.33
C ILE A 700 15.73 10.94 -30.77
N ALA A 701 14.41 10.73 -30.70
CA ALA A 701 13.80 9.48 -31.13
C ALA A 701 13.01 9.68 -32.42
N SER A 702 13.33 8.91 -33.46
CA SER A 702 12.43 8.82 -34.62
C SER A 702 11.25 7.90 -34.29
N TYR A 703 10.04 8.33 -34.60
CA TYR A 703 8.82 7.52 -34.50
C TYR A 703 8.11 7.51 -35.86
N LEU A 704 7.67 6.33 -36.30
CA LEU A 704 6.78 6.19 -37.45
C LEU A 704 5.35 5.99 -36.93
N PRO A 705 4.46 6.99 -37.06
CA PRO A 705 3.10 6.88 -36.55
C PRO A 705 2.34 5.69 -37.12
N ILE A 706 1.76 4.89 -36.23
CA ILE A 706 0.78 3.86 -36.58
C ILE A 706 -0.62 4.47 -36.53
N LYS A 707 -1.57 3.93 -37.32
CA LYS A 707 -2.94 4.49 -37.41
C LYS A 707 -3.57 4.68 -36.02
N ALA A 708 -3.32 3.75 -35.11
CA ALA A 708 -3.88 3.73 -33.77
C ALA A 708 -3.23 4.67 -32.75
N LEU A 709 -2.03 5.18 -33.03
CA LEU A 709 -1.24 5.93 -32.06
C LEU A 709 -0.36 6.95 -32.80
N GLN A 710 -0.84 8.20 -32.86
CA GLN A 710 -0.12 9.28 -33.56
C GLN A 710 1.03 9.87 -32.73
N ASP A 711 0.88 9.94 -31.41
CA ASP A 711 1.88 10.49 -30.50
C ASP A 711 1.97 9.61 -29.23
N PRO A 712 2.96 8.71 -29.13
CA PRO A 712 3.16 7.85 -27.97
C PRO A 712 3.31 8.66 -26.69
N LYS A 713 2.76 8.15 -25.59
CA LYS A 713 2.77 8.79 -24.26
C LYS A 713 3.75 8.09 -23.32
N TYR A 714 4.53 8.85 -22.56
CA TYR A 714 5.42 8.37 -21.51
C TYR A 714 4.60 7.65 -20.43
N TYR A 715 5.12 6.55 -19.87
CA TYR A 715 4.42 5.60 -18.98
C TYR A 715 3.19 4.88 -19.55
N SER A 716 2.50 5.36 -20.60
CA SER A 716 1.47 4.53 -21.28
C SER A 716 2.08 3.64 -22.37
N HIS A 717 3.05 4.16 -23.11
CA HIS A 717 3.57 3.53 -24.32
C HIS A 717 5.08 3.32 -24.29
N PHE A 718 5.84 4.21 -23.63
CA PHE A 718 7.28 4.08 -23.51
C PHE A 718 7.83 4.65 -22.21
N THR A 719 8.98 4.14 -21.77
CA THR A 719 9.79 4.72 -20.68
C THR A 719 11.28 4.62 -20.99
N ILE A 720 12.10 5.46 -20.35
CA ILE A 720 13.56 5.39 -20.42
C ILE A 720 14.12 5.11 -19.03
N ALA A 721 14.94 4.07 -18.91
CA ALA A 721 15.67 3.75 -17.69
C ALA A 721 17.18 3.97 -17.88
N LYS A 722 17.86 4.47 -16.85
CA LYS A 722 19.32 4.48 -16.77
C LYS A 722 19.82 3.12 -16.31
N VAL A 723 20.82 2.58 -16.99
CA VAL A 723 21.57 1.39 -16.56
C VAL A 723 22.68 1.86 -15.63
N LEU A 724 22.53 1.58 -14.33
CA LEU A 724 23.46 2.02 -13.31
C LEU A 724 24.78 1.24 -13.36
N PRO A 725 25.90 1.78 -12.83
CA PRO A 725 27.20 1.13 -12.87
C PRO A 725 27.27 -0.25 -12.21
N ASN A 726 26.35 -0.54 -11.27
CA ASN A 726 26.23 -1.84 -10.61
C ASN A 726 25.45 -2.89 -11.44
N GLY A 727 24.90 -2.51 -12.60
CA GLY A 727 24.09 -3.37 -13.47
C GLY A 727 22.59 -3.39 -13.15
N THR A 728 22.09 -2.53 -12.25
CA THR A 728 20.63 -2.37 -12.00
C THR A 728 20.03 -1.25 -12.83
N LEU A 729 18.69 -1.20 -12.90
CA LEU A 729 17.95 -0.21 -13.69
C LEU A 729 17.32 0.86 -12.80
N GLN A 730 17.26 2.10 -13.31
CA GLN A 730 16.52 3.20 -12.72
C GLN A 730 15.65 3.87 -13.80
N THR A 731 14.34 3.67 -13.78
CA THR A 731 13.42 4.42 -14.64
C THR A 731 13.51 5.92 -14.33
N LEU A 732 13.67 6.74 -15.37
CA LEU A 732 13.68 8.19 -15.26
C LEU A 732 12.25 8.72 -15.26
N ASN A 733 11.98 9.77 -14.48
CA ASN A 733 10.65 10.35 -14.42
C ASN A 733 10.57 11.66 -15.23
N PHE A 734 9.93 11.61 -16.40
CA PHE A 734 9.71 12.79 -17.24
C PHE A 734 8.27 13.33 -17.19
N GLU A 735 7.38 12.72 -16.40
CA GLU A 735 5.99 13.15 -16.28
C GLU A 735 5.85 14.54 -15.65
N ARG A 736 4.79 15.24 -16.06
CA ARG A 736 4.27 16.41 -15.33
C ARG A 736 3.36 15.92 -14.20
N GLY A 737 3.87 15.96 -12.97
CA GLY A 737 3.04 15.76 -11.77
C GLY A 737 2.18 16.99 -11.48
N GLY A 738 0.97 16.78 -10.95
CA GLY A 738 0.02 17.85 -10.60
C GLY A 738 0.59 18.97 -9.72
N ASN A 739 0.06 20.19 -9.95
CA ASN A 739 0.34 21.52 -9.38
C ASN A 739 1.79 22.00 -9.26
N VAL A 740 2.81 21.17 -9.51
CA VAL A 740 4.21 21.60 -9.60
C VAL A 740 4.73 21.22 -10.99
N ASP A 741 4.63 22.16 -11.93
CA ASP A 741 5.00 22.00 -13.34
C ASP A 741 6.51 21.76 -13.49
N MET A 742 6.93 20.49 -13.40
CA MET A 742 8.35 20.10 -13.43
C MET A 742 8.67 19.03 -14.49
N GLY A 743 7.72 18.67 -15.35
CA GLY A 743 7.92 17.70 -16.45
C GLY A 743 8.04 18.38 -17.82
N LEU A 744 8.93 17.88 -18.68
CA LEU A 744 9.21 18.46 -20.01
C LEU A 744 8.07 18.22 -21.03
N GLY A 745 7.14 17.31 -20.72
CA GLY A 745 6.03 16.87 -21.56
C GLY A 745 5.87 15.36 -21.44
N ASP A 746 4.65 14.84 -21.54
CA ASP A 746 4.33 13.42 -21.35
C ASP A 746 4.15 12.64 -22.67
N THR A 747 4.45 13.25 -23.84
CA THR A 747 4.37 12.56 -25.15
C THR A 747 5.71 12.52 -25.88
N TRP A 748 5.83 11.66 -26.90
CA TRP A 748 7.00 11.57 -27.77
C TRP A 748 7.28 12.92 -28.44
N SER A 749 6.24 13.61 -28.94
CA SER A 749 6.42 14.90 -29.59
C SER A 749 6.88 16.00 -28.63
N GLY A 750 6.45 15.95 -27.36
CA GLY A 750 6.92 16.85 -26.30
C GLY A 750 8.32 16.51 -25.77
N LEU A 751 8.68 15.23 -25.73
CA LEU A 751 9.88 14.75 -25.05
C LEU A 751 11.06 14.45 -26.00
N LEU A 752 10.83 13.72 -27.10
CA LEU A 752 11.89 13.07 -27.89
C LEU A 752 11.90 13.43 -29.38
N LYS A 753 10.87 14.12 -29.89
CA LYS A 753 10.86 14.65 -31.26
C LYS A 753 11.89 15.75 -31.46
N ASN A 754 12.13 16.54 -30.41
CA ASN A 754 13.21 17.50 -30.34
C ASN A 754 14.34 16.94 -29.46
N PRO A 755 15.60 17.38 -29.65
CA PRO A 755 16.72 16.91 -28.84
C PRO A 755 16.53 17.16 -27.33
N LEU A 756 16.38 16.08 -26.56
CA LEU A 756 16.28 16.07 -25.10
C LEU A 756 17.67 16.02 -24.47
N SER A 757 17.99 16.97 -23.58
CA SER A 757 19.24 16.91 -22.81
C SER A 757 19.18 15.80 -21.77
N MET A 758 20.18 14.93 -21.75
CA MET A 758 20.31 13.83 -20.80
C MET A 758 21.75 13.71 -20.32
N ASP A 759 21.94 13.28 -19.07
CA ASP A 759 23.27 12.98 -18.54
C ASP A 759 24.00 11.94 -19.41
N GLU A 760 25.32 12.03 -19.47
CA GLU A 760 26.18 10.99 -20.06
C GLU A 760 25.94 9.66 -19.32
N GLY A 761 25.86 8.57 -20.09
CA GLY A 761 25.66 7.23 -19.54
C GLY A 761 24.97 6.24 -20.48
N ASN A 762 24.56 5.12 -19.90
CA ASN A 762 23.95 3.99 -20.60
C ASN A 762 22.47 3.90 -20.23
N TYR A 763 21.61 3.64 -21.21
CA TYR A 763 20.17 3.74 -21.09
C TYR A 763 19.45 2.58 -21.77
N MET A 764 18.20 2.37 -21.37
CA MET A 764 17.29 1.36 -21.87
C MET A 764 15.94 2.02 -22.17
N LEU A 765 15.54 2.06 -23.43
CA LEU A 765 14.19 2.41 -23.87
C LEU A 765 13.33 1.16 -23.82
N VAL A 766 12.16 1.24 -23.20
CA VAL A 766 11.13 0.20 -23.25
C VAL A 766 9.93 0.78 -23.96
N THR A 767 9.42 0.07 -24.96
CA THR A 767 8.11 0.34 -25.57
C THR A 767 7.20 -0.85 -25.38
N GLY A 768 5.88 -0.65 -25.42
CA GLY A 768 5.00 -1.80 -25.49
C GLY A 768 3.56 -1.50 -25.88
N THR A 769 2.98 -2.49 -26.56
CA THR A 769 1.60 -2.46 -27.03
C THR A 769 0.79 -3.51 -26.27
N ARG A 770 -0.08 -3.06 -25.36
CA ARG A 770 -1.00 -3.95 -24.61
C ARG A 770 -2.17 -4.44 -25.46
N MET A 771 -2.40 -5.74 -25.51
CA MET A 771 -3.47 -6.40 -26.26
C MET A 771 -4.72 -6.56 -25.39
N ALA A 772 -5.86 -6.89 -25.99
CA ALA A 772 -7.15 -6.98 -25.29
C ALA A 772 -7.16 -8.05 -24.19
N ASN A 773 -6.42 -9.15 -24.38
CA ASN A 773 -6.27 -10.19 -23.35
C ASN A 773 -5.26 -9.80 -22.24
N GLY A 774 -4.71 -8.59 -22.27
CA GLY A 774 -3.71 -8.09 -21.34
C GLY A 774 -2.26 -8.47 -21.67
N SER A 775 -2.01 -9.28 -22.70
CA SER A 775 -0.66 -9.58 -23.18
C SER A 775 0.00 -8.32 -23.75
N VAL A 776 1.32 -8.26 -23.73
CA VAL A 776 2.06 -7.07 -24.18
C VAL A 776 3.11 -7.47 -25.21
N LEU A 777 3.09 -6.78 -26.35
CA LEU A 777 4.19 -6.79 -27.32
C LEU A 777 5.18 -5.69 -26.92
N ALA A 778 6.19 -6.05 -26.14
CA ALA A 778 7.21 -5.12 -25.67
C ALA A 778 8.44 -5.14 -26.59
N GLU A 779 9.17 -4.03 -26.65
CA GLU A 779 10.50 -3.95 -27.21
C GLU A 779 11.43 -3.23 -26.23
N ILE A 780 12.65 -3.73 -26.12
CA ILE A 780 13.72 -3.14 -25.30
C ILE A 780 14.85 -2.73 -26.24
N GLU A 781 15.28 -1.46 -26.20
CA GLU A 781 16.44 -0.94 -26.93
C GLU A 781 17.46 -0.34 -25.94
N PHE A 782 18.69 -0.85 -25.93
CA PHE A 782 19.79 -0.26 -25.16
C PHE A 782 20.55 0.77 -26.00
N PHE A 783 20.84 1.94 -25.44
CA PHE A 783 21.57 3.01 -26.12
C PHE A 783 22.47 3.80 -25.15
N ASN A 784 23.44 4.52 -25.68
CA ASN A 784 24.44 5.25 -24.90
C ASN A 784 24.40 6.74 -25.25
N VAL A 785 24.46 7.60 -24.24
CA VAL A 785 24.54 9.07 -24.38
C VAL A 785 25.96 9.50 -24.03
N GLU A 786 26.61 10.17 -24.97
CA GLU A 786 27.94 10.77 -24.79
C GLU A 786 27.83 12.29 -24.68
N ALA A 787 28.74 12.90 -23.92
CA ALA A 787 28.78 14.35 -23.75
C ALA A 787 28.85 15.10 -25.09
N ASP A 788 28.09 16.19 -25.21
CA ASP A 788 28.04 17.11 -26.36
C ASP A 788 27.61 16.46 -27.70
N LYS A 789 27.20 15.19 -27.70
CA LYS A 789 26.69 14.48 -28.89
C LYS A 789 25.17 14.39 -28.89
N THR A 790 24.59 14.31 -30.09
CA THR A 790 23.18 13.97 -30.29
C THR A 790 23.07 12.51 -30.73
N VAL A 791 22.31 11.72 -29.98
CA VAL A 791 22.12 10.29 -30.22
C VAL A 791 20.73 10.07 -30.82
N PRO A 792 20.66 9.59 -32.07
CA PRO A 792 19.39 9.16 -32.65
C PRO A 792 19.04 7.75 -32.16
N ILE A 793 17.82 7.58 -31.65
CA ILE A 793 17.23 6.28 -31.29
C ILE A 793 15.93 6.05 -32.07
N LYS A 794 15.41 4.83 -32.06
CA LYS A 794 14.17 4.49 -32.77
C LYS A 794 13.09 4.07 -31.77
N LEU A 795 12.03 4.86 -31.64
CA LEU A 795 10.86 4.46 -30.87
C LEU A 795 9.99 3.56 -31.78
N GLU A 796 10.08 2.24 -31.59
CA GLU A 796 9.26 1.27 -32.32
C GLU A 796 8.04 0.86 -31.47
N MET A 797 6.84 0.97 -32.03
CA MET A 797 5.62 0.42 -31.43
C MET A 797 5.22 -0.83 -32.20
N ARG A 798 5.43 -2.01 -31.60
CA ARG A 798 5.08 -3.30 -32.22
C ARG A 798 3.55 -3.43 -32.34
N GLU A 799 3.07 -3.90 -33.49
CA GLU A 799 1.64 -4.15 -33.74
C GLU A 799 1.38 -5.62 -34.04
N ASN A 800 0.27 -6.17 -33.53
CA ASN A 800 -0.31 -7.40 -34.08
C ASN A 800 -1.42 -7.03 -35.08
N LYS A 801 -1.18 -7.29 -36.36
CA LYS A 801 -2.13 -7.01 -37.46
C LYS A 801 -3.26 -8.04 -37.55
N ASP A 802 -3.10 -9.20 -36.89
CA ASP A 802 -4.04 -10.32 -36.97
C ASP A 802 -5.09 -10.32 -35.84
N GLU A 803 -5.11 -9.26 -35.01
CA GLU A 803 -5.88 -9.21 -33.76
C GLU A 803 -7.06 -8.23 -33.74
N ILE A 804 -7.59 -7.81 -34.89
CA ILE A 804 -9.02 -7.44 -34.96
C ILE A 804 -9.78 -8.72 -35.28
N GLN A 805 -9.87 -9.62 -34.31
CA GLN A 805 -10.73 -10.78 -34.45
C GLN A 805 -12.16 -10.39 -34.11
N VAL A 806 -13.12 -10.87 -34.91
CA VAL A 806 -14.52 -10.86 -34.48
C VAL A 806 -14.61 -11.82 -33.30
N ILE A 807 -14.69 -11.27 -32.10
CA ILE A 807 -14.67 -12.03 -30.85
C ILE A 807 -16.06 -12.56 -30.46
N GLY A 808 -17.11 -12.09 -31.15
CA GLY A 808 -18.44 -12.67 -31.06
C GLY A 808 -19.46 -11.92 -31.92
N ASN A 809 -20.75 -12.23 -31.71
CA ASN A 809 -21.86 -11.65 -32.44
C ASN A 809 -22.84 -10.98 -31.48
N PHE A 810 -23.31 -9.77 -31.78
CA PHE A 810 -24.26 -9.04 -30.93
C PHE A 810 -25.29 -8.31 -31.79
N ASN A 811 -26.57 -8.56 -31.55
CA ASN A 811 -27.65 -8.10 -32.40
C ASN A 811 -27.88 -6.59 -32.29
N SER A 812 -27.55 -5.85 -33.36
CA SER A 812 -27.74 -4.40 -33.45
C SER A 812 -29.22 -3.97 -33.47
N GLU A 813 -30.16 -4.88 -33.73
CA GLU A 813 -31.60 -4.59 -33.62
C GLU A 813 -32.17 -4.85 -32.22
N ASN A 814 -31.31 -5.17 -31.24
CA ASN A 814 -31.74 -5.27 -29.86
C ASN A 814 -32.35 -3.95 -29.39
N LYS A 815 -33.49 -4.10 -28.73
CA LYS A 815 -34.30 -2.98 -28.28
C LYS A 815 -33.99 -2.61 -26.84
N PHE A 816 -34.02 -1.33 -26.58
CA PHE A 816 -33.89 -0.76 -25.25
C PHE A 816 -34.88 0.40 -25.11
N LYS A 817 -35.19 0.77 -23.86
CA LYS A 817 -36.07 1.90 -23.60
C LYS A 817 -35.24 3.14 -23.32
N ARG A 818 -35.37 4.17 -24.16
CA ARG A 818 -34.67 5.44 -23.97
C ARG A 818 -35.15 6.14 -22.70
N VAL A 819 -34.24 6.80 -22.00
CA VAL A 819 -34.57 7.50 -20.76
C VAL A 819 -35.04 8.94 -20.98
N ASP A 820 -34.59 9.59 -22.04
CA ASP A 820 -34.95 10.98 -22.35
C ASP A 820 -36.40 11.16 -22.82
N ASN A 821 -36.93 10.21 -23.60
CA ASN A 821 -38.27 10.27 -24.16
C ASN A 821 -39.17 9.06 -23.83
N GLY A 822 -38.63 8.02 -23.20
CA GLY A 822 -39.36 6.80 -22.85
C GLY A 822 -39.69 5.87 -24.02
N GLU A 823 -39.20 6.18 -25.22
CA GLU A 823 -39.45 5.42 -26.45
C GLU A 823 -38.66 4.12 -26.48
N GLU A 824 -39.30 3.04 -26.94
CA GLU A 824 -38.63 1.78 -27.24
C GLU A 824 -38.02 1.85 -28.64
N THR A 825 -36.69 1.73 -28.72
CA THR A 825 -35.94 1.83 -29.97
C THR A 825 -34.84 0.77 -30.03
N SER A 826 -34.23 0.56 -31.20
CA SER A 826 -33.09 -0.35 -31.33
C SER A 826 -31.75 0.38 -31.23
N LEU A 827 -30.70 -0.39 -30.91
CA LEU A 827 -29.32 0.12 -30.92
C LEU A 827 -28.94 0.67 -32.29
N LEU A 828 -29.32 -0.01 -33.37
CA LEU A 828 -29.11 0.43 -34.75
C LEU A 828 -29.82 1.75 -35.07
N ALA A 829 -31.11 1.86 -34.70
CA ALA A 829 -31.88 3.07 -34.94
C ALA A 829 -31.32 4.28 -34.18
N THR A 830 -30.73 4.05 -33.00
CA THR A 830 -30.13 5.10 -32.17
C THR A 830 -28.74 5.51 -32.64
N THR A 831 -27.90 4.54 -32.99
CA THR A 831 -26.46 4.77 -33.27
C THR A 831 -26.15 5.00 -34.74
N GLY A 832 -27.08 4.63 -35.64
CA GLY A 832 -26.91 4.74 -37.09
C GLY A 832 -26.03 3.64 -37.69
N ARG A 833 -25.73 3.76 -38.99
CA ARG A 833 -24.93 2.76 -39.72
C ARG A 833 -23.43 2.89 -39.44
N GLY A 834 -22.76 1.79 -39.08
CA GLY A 834 -21.33 1.73 -38.77
C GLY A 834 -21.04 0.99 -37.46
N TYR A 835 -19.88 1.29 -36.86
CA TYR A 835 -19.53 0.84 -35.52
C TYR A 835 -20.16 1.74 -34.46
N TYR A 836 -20.48 1.17 -33.31
CA TYR A 836 -21.03 1.85 -32.15
C TYR A 836 -20.53 1.22 -30.85
N ILE A 837 -20.66 1.96 -29.75
CA ILE A 837 -20.40 1.45 -28.40
C ILE A 837 -21.74 1.18 -27.74
N VAL A 838 -21.87 0.01 -27.11
CA VAL A 838 -22.97 -0.28 -26.20
C VAL A 838 -22.40 -0.77 -24.88
N ALA A 839 -22.94 -0.25 -23.79
CA ALA A 839 -22.52 -0.64 -22.45
C ALA A 839 -23.71 -0.89 -21.53
N LEU A 840 -23.53 -1.79 -20.58
CA LEU A 840 -24.44 -2.00 -19.46
C LEU A 840 -23.73 -1.62 -18.17
N LEU A 841 -24.30 -0.67 -17.41
CA LEU A 841 -23.65 -0.06 -16.26
C LEU A 841 -24.27 -0.51 -14.93
N GLY A 842 -23.43 -0.73 -13.92
CA GLY A 842 -23.87 -0.91 -12.54
C GLY A 842 -23.86 0.44 -11.82
N SER A 843 -25.00 0.91 -11.30
CA SER A 843 -25.04 2.22 -10.61
C SER A 843 -24.23 2.17 -9.31
N ARG A 844 -23.41 3.19 -9.05
CA ARG A 844 -22.59 3.33 -7.84
C ARG A 844 -21.65 2.15 -7.56
N GLN A 845 -21.27 1.42 -8.60
CA GLN A 845 -20.21 0.44 -8.51
C GLN A 845 -18.89 1.11 -8.91
N GLU A 846 -17.84 0.91 -8.12
CA GLU A 846 -16.51 1.48 -8.40
C GLU A 846 -16.06 1.21 -9.85
N PRO A 847 -16.23 -0.01 -10.41
CA PRO A 847 -15.87 -0.28 -11.80
C PRO A 847 -16.56 0.61 -12.82
N THR A 848 -17.85 0.91 -12.61
CA THR A 848 -18.59 1.85 -13.46
C THR A 848 -18.04 3.25 -13.31
N ASN A 849 -17.75 3.68 -12.09
CA ASN A 849 -17.25 5.01 -11.82
C ASN A 849 -15.88 5.24 -12.50
N HIS A 850 -14.99 4.24 -12.45
CA HIS A 850 -13.71 4.26 -13.18
C HIS A 850 -13.91 4.30 -14.69
N ALA A 851 -14.73 3.40 -15.23
CA ALA A 851 -15.04 3.37 -16.66
C ALA A 851 -15.59 4.71 -17.17
N MET A 852 -16.47 5.37 -16.41
CA MET A 852 -17.04 6.66 -16.80
C MET A 852 -16.03 7.80 -16.72
N ARG A 853 -15.13 7.82 -15.74
CA ARG A 853 -14.02 8.79 -15.67
C ARG A 853 -13.04 8.62 -16.83
N ASP A 854 -12.74 7.38 -17.21
CA ASP A 854 -11.88 7.09 -18.35
C ASP A 854 -12.52 7.52 -19.68
N ILE A 855 -13.84 7.36 -19.83
CA ILE A 855 -14.58 7.86 -21.00
C ILE A 855 -14.58 9.38 -21.06
N ALA A 856 -14.75 10.06 -19.90
CA ALA A 856 -14.67 11.51 -19.83
C ALA A 856 -13.28 12.01 -20.26
N ALA A 857 -12.20 11.32 -19.87
CA ALA A 857 -10.83 11.69 -20.22
C ALA A 857 -10.56 11.70 -21.73
N VAL A 858 -11.23 10.84 -22.50
CA VAL A 858 -11.11 10.77 -23.98
C VAL A 858 -12.29 11.41 -24.72
N LYS A 859 -13.06 12.29 -24.05
CA LYS A 859 -14.28 12.92 -24.60
C LYS A 859 -14.10 13.45 -26.02
N LYS A 860 -13.06 14.27 -26.22
CA LYS A 860 -12.81 14.95 -27.50
C LYS A 860 -12.63 13.95 -28.63
N GLU A 861 -11.88 12.88 -28.39
CA GLU A 861 -11.61 11.86 -29.41
C GLU A 861 -12.87 11.04 -29.75
N LEU A 862 -13.71 10.75 -28.75
CA LEU A 862 -14.99 10.07 -28.97
C LEU A 862 -15.99 10.95 -29.75
N GLU A 863 -15.99 12.26 -29.50
CA GLU A 863 -16.80 13.22 -30.27
C GLU A 863 -16.28 13.37 -31.70
N ASP A 864 -14.96 13.42 -31.90
CA ASP A 864 -14.32 13.46 -33.21
C ASP A 864 -14.56 12.17 -34.02
N TRP A 865 -14.66 11.01 -33.35
CA TRP A 865 -15.06 9.75 -34.00
C TRP A 865 -16.49 9.80 -34.53
N GLY A 866 -17.36 10.59 -33.90
CA GLY A 866 -18.70 10.93 -34.40
C GLY A 866 -19.70 9.76 -34.44
N ARG A 867 -19.47 8.69 -33.66
CA ARG A 867 -20.40 7.54 -33.56
C ARG A 867 -21.16 7.52 -32.25
N GLY A 868 -22.31 6.84 -32.26
CA GLY A 868 -23.20 6.75 -31.10
C GLY A 868 -22.67 5.84 -30.00
N ILE A 869 -22.85 6.28 -28.76
CA ILE A 869 -22.56 5.51 -27.54
C ILE A 869 -23.88 5.28 -26.82
N VAL A 870 -24.24 4.03 -26.54
CA VAL A 870 -25.47 3.70 -25.79
C VAL A 870 -25.08 3.14 -24.43
N LEU A 871 -25.45 3.85 -23.37
CA LEU A 871 -25.22 3.44 -21.99
C LEU A 871 -26.55 2.98 -21.38
N LEU A 872 -26.62 1.68 -21.10
CA LEU A 872 -27.81 1.02 -20.59
C LEU A 872 -27.70 0.77 -19.09
N PHE A 873 -28.83 0.84 -18.40
CA PHE A 873 -28.97 0.41 -17.02
C PHE A 873 -29.90 -0.81 -16.95
N PRO A 874 -29.66 -1.77 -16.04
CA PRO A 874 -30.53 -2.92 -15.87
C PRO A 874 -31.98 -2.55 -15.53
N ASP A 875 -32.18 -1.43 -14.81
CA ASP A 875 -33.50 -0.96 -14.41
C ASP A 875 -33.54 0.57 -14.17
N GLU A 876 -34.75 1.11 -13.98
CA GLU A 876 -34.97 2.54 -13.76
C GLU A 876 -34.33 3.05 -12.46
N LYS A 877 -34.19 2.18 -11.44
CA LYS A 877 -33.56 2.51 -10.17
C LYS A 877 -32.05 2.72 -10.34
N GLY A 878 -31.39 1.87 -11.12
CA GLY A 878 -29.98 1.99 -11.48
C GLY A 878 -29.70 3.30 -12.20
N TYR A 879 -30.55 3.70 -13.16
CA TYR A 879 -30.42 5.00 -13.82
C TYR A 879 -30.61 6.17 -12.85
N LYS A 880 -31.64 6.15 -11.99
CA LYS A 880 -31.90 7.24 -11.02
C LYS A 880 -30.76 7.44 -10.02
N ASN A 881 -29.98 6.41 -9.76
CA ASN A 881 -28.82 6.45 -8.87
C ASN A 881 -27.52 6.87 -9.55
N PHE A 882 -27.55 7.10 -10.87
CA PHE A 882 -26.41 7.55 -11.66
C PHE A 882 -26.50 9.06 -11.91
N ASP A 883 -25.49 9.82 -11.49
CA ASP A 883 -25.36 11.23 -11.83
C ASP A 883 -24.18 11.43 -12.80
N PRO A 884 -24.44 11.73 -14.09
CA PRO A 884 -23.39 12.00 -15.07
C PRO A 884 -22.39 13.07 -14.62
N LYS A 885 -22.83 14.03 -13.79
CA LYS A 885 -21.99 15.15 -13.34
C LYS A 885 -20.88 14.73 -12.37
N GLU A 886 -21.00 13.56 -11.73
CA GLU A 886 -19.98 13.03 -10.81
C GLU A 886 -18.68 12.60 -11.53
N PHE A 887 -18.72 12.47 -12.86
CA PHE A 887 -17.62 11.92 -13.67
C PHE A 887 -16.93 12.96 -14.58
N GLY A 888 -17.31 14.24 -14.47
CA GLY A 888 -16.84 15.33 -15.33
C GLY A 888 -17.65 15.47 -16.61
N ASP A 889 -17.07 16.13 -17.63
CA ASP A 889 -17.73 16.33 -18.92
C ASP A 889 -17.68 15.05 -19.75
N LEU A 890 -18.84 14.41 -19.94
CA LEU A 890 -18.99 13.22 -20.78
C LEU A 890 -19.27 13.58 -22.26
N PRO A 891 -18.96 12.69 -23.22
CA PRO A 891 -19.27 12.89 -24.64
C PRO A 891 -20.74 13.20 -24.92
N GLY A 892 -20.99 14.20 -25.76
CA GLY A 892 -22.35 14.55 -26.21
C GLY A 892 -23.01 13.50 -27.11
N THR A 893 -22.28 12.46 -27.54
CA THR A 893 -22.77 11.35 -28.38
C THR A 893 -23.43 10.22 -27.58
N ILE A 894 -23.50 10.35 -26.26
CA ILE A 894 -24.09 9.34 -25.37
C ILE A 894 -25.62 9.40 -25.37
N THR A 895 -26.25 8.25 -25.52
CA THR A 895 -27.68 8.02 -25.28
C THR A 895 -27.86 7.08 -24.11
N TYR A 896 -28.70 7.48 -23.15
CA TYR A 896 -29.00 6.66 -21.97
C TYR A 896 -30.28 5.84 -22.17
N GLY A 897 -30.23 4.59 -21.71
CA GLY A 897 -31.32 3.63 -21.89
C GLY A 897 -31.50 2.66 -20.72
N LEU A 898 -32.62 1.95 -20.73
CA LEU A 898 -32.90 0.81 -19.86
C LEU A 898 -32.91 -0.46 -20.70
N ASP A 899 -32.26 -1.51 -20.21
CA ASP A 899 -32.32 -2.84 -20.83
C ASP A 899 -33.68 -3.48 -20.56
N ILE A 900 -34.44 -3.75 -21.62
CA ILE A 900 -35.80 -4.29 -21.53
C ILE A 900 -35.70 -5.77 -21.14
N ASP A 901 -36.26 -6.11 -19.98
CA ASP A 901 -36.29 -7.48 -19.42
C ASP A 901 -34.91 -8.15 -19.25
N GLY A 902 -33.82 -7.37 -19.23
CA GLY A 902 -32.45 -7.88 -19.15
C GLY A 902 -31.98 -8.62 -20.42
N ALA A 903 -32.66 -8.41 -21.56
CA ALA A 903 -32.40 -9.13 -22.80
C ALA A 903 -31.01 -8.84 -23.36
N ILE A 904 -30.58 -7.57 -23.35
CA ILE A 904 -29.27 -7.16 -23.84
C ILE A 904 -28.17 -7.72 -22.94
N GLN A 905 -28.31 -7.62 -21.61
CA GLN A 905 -27.37 -8.20 -20.64
C GLN A 905 -27.16 -9.69 -20.88
N LYS A 906 -28.26 -10.45 -21.04
CA LYS A 906 -28.22 -11.89 -21.27
C LYS A 906 -27.54 -12.24 -22.58
N GLU A 907 -27.79 -11.47 -23.64
CA GLU A 907 -27.14 -11.68 -24.92
C GLU A 907 -25.64 -11.34 -24.85
N MET A 908 -25.28 -10.18 -24.28
CA MET A 908 -23.87 -9.81 -24.07
C MET A 908 -23.11 -10.92 -23.35
N ALA A 909 -23.68 -11.45 -22.26
CA ALA A 909 -23.07 -12.52 -21.49
C ALA A 909 -22.94 -13.83 -22.29
N THR A 910 -24.00 -14.23 -23.00
CA THR A 910 -24.01 -15.49 -23.77
C THR A 910 -23.07 -15.42 -24.97
N ALA A 911 -23.16 -14.34 -25.75
CA ALA A 911 -22.43 -14.17 -26.98
C ALA A 911 -20.93 -14.01 -26.76
N MET A 912 -20.53 -13.28 -25.71
CA MET A 912 -19.12 -13.07 -25.37
C MET A 912 -18.58 -14.15 -24.42
N LYS A 913 -19.39 -15.17 -24.07
CA LYS A 913 -19.05 -16.24 -23.12
C LYS A 913 -18.56 -15.71 -21.76
N LEU A 914 -19.20 -14.65 -21.28
CA LEU A 914 -18.86 -14.03 -20.00
C LEU A 914 -19.18 -14.99 -18.85
N GLN A 915 -18.25 -15.14 -17.91
CA GLN A 915 -18.41 -16.10 -16.81
C GLN A 915 -19.51 -15.70 -15.82
N ASN A 916 -19.78 -14.40 -15.67
CA ASN A 916 -20.82 -13.89 -14.81
C ASN A 916 -21.56 -12.73 -15.47
N ALA A 917 -22.81 -12.92 -15.87
CA ALA A 917 -23.61 -11.89 -16.52
C ALA A 917 -23.84 -10.65 -15.63
N ASN A 918 -23.71 -10.79 -14.30
CA ASN A 918 -24.00 -9.74 -13.32
C ASN A 918 -22.77 -8.90 -12.93
N THR A 919 -21.59 -9.21 -13.45
CA THR A 919 -20.40 -8.38 -13.26
C THR A 919 -20.49 -7.19 -14.22
N LEU A 920 -20.77 -6.02 -13.68
CA LEU A 920 -20.92 -4.75 -14.41
C LEU A 920 -19.70 -3.83 -14.12
N PRO A 921 -19.39 -2.88 -15.01
CA PRO A 921 -20.02 -2.63 -16.30
C PRO A 921 -19.60 -3.66 -17.38
N ILE A 922 -20.36 -3.76 -18.47
CA ILE A 922 -19.99 -4.51 -19.67
C ILE A 922 -19.96 -3.54 -20.84
N PHE A 923 -18.85 -3.40 -21.54
CA PHE A 923 -18.69 -2.54 -22.71
C PHE A 923 -18.40 -3.37 -23.96
N LEU A 924 -19.08 -3.07 -25.06
CA LEU A 924 -18.82 -3.67 -26.37
C LEU A 924 -18.56 -2.57 -27.43
N ILE A 925 -17.65 -2.86 -28.36
CA ILE A 925 -17.65 -2.21 -29.67
C ILE A 925 -18.22 -3.21 -30.67
N ALA A 926 -19.36 -2.85 -31.26
CA ALA A 926 -20.10 -3.67 -32.21
C ALA A 926 -20.41 -2.88 -33.49
N ASP A 927 -20.81 -3.57 -34.56
CA ASP A 927 -21.25 -2.93 -35.80
C ASP A 927 -22.66 -3.36 -36.24
N THR A 928 -23.15 -2.72 -37.29
CA THR A 928 -24.46 -3.00 -37.88
C THR A 928 -24.58 -4.35 -38.59
N PHE A 929 -23.49 -5.10 -38.70
CA PHE A 929 -23.48 -6.48 -39.18
C PHE A 929 -23.42 -7.47 -38.01
N ASN A 930 -23.66 -6.98 -36.79
CA ASN A 930 -23.69 -7.72 -35.55
C ASN A 930 -22.32 -8.32 -35.17
N ARG A 931 -21.21 -7.73 -35.62
CA ARG A 931 -19.86 -8.20 -35.28
C ARG A 931 -19.35 -7.45 -34.07
N VAL A 932 -18.85 -8.18 -33.07
CA VAL A 932 -18.17 -7.59 -31.91
C VAL A 932 -16.67 -7.67 -32.09
N VAL A 933 -15.99 -6.54 -31.88
CA VAL A 933 -14.53 -6.40 -32.04
C VAL A 933 -13.83 -6.01 -30.74
N PHE A 934 -14.59 -5.72 -29.69
CA PHE A 934 -14.10 -5.42 -28.35
C PHE A 934 -15.16 -5.80 -27.31
N VAL A 935 -14.70 -6.38 -26.20
CA VAL A 935 -15.49 -6.59 -24.99
C VAL A 935 -14.63 -6.26 -23.78
N SER A 936 -15.22 -5.55 -22.83
CA SER A 936 -14.66 -5.31 -21.51
C SER A 936 -15.74 -5.60 -20.47
N GLN A 937 -15.40 -6.31 -19.40
CA GLN A 937 -16.34 -6.64 -18.33
C GLN A 937 -15.71 -6.37 -16.95
N GLY A 938 -16.47 -5.72 -16.08
CA GLY A 938 -16.06 -5.37 -14.73
C GLY A 938 -15.06 -4.22 -14.72
N TYR A 939 -14.15 -4.25 -13.77
CA TYR A 939 -13.13 -3.22 -13.61
C TYR A 939 -12.11 -3.28 -14.74
N THR A 940 -11.86 -2.16 -15.40
CA THR A 940 -10.85 -2.02 -16.44
C THR A 940 -10.37 -0.58 -16.45
N ILE A 941 -9.06 -0.39 -16.24
CA ILE A 941 -8.43 0.93 -16.23
C ILE A 941 -8.04 1.33 -17.64
N GLY A 942 -8.14 2.62 -17.92
CA GLY A 942 -7.89 3.18 -19.24
C GLY A 942 -8.92 2.65 -20.24
N LEU A 943 -10.16 2.39 -19.80
CA LEU A 943 -11.20 1.90 -20.70
C LEU A 943 -11.35 2.84 -21.91
N GLY A 944 -11.31 4.15 -21.67
CA GLY A 944 -11.28 5.17 -22.72
C GLY A 944 -10.15 4.94 -23.73
N GLU A 945 -8.91 4.80 -23.28
CA GLU A 945 -7.75 4.53 -24.14
C GLU A 945 -7.88 3.19 -24.90
N GLN A 946 -8.40 2.15 -24.25
CA GLN A 946 -8.63 0.84 -24.87
C GLN A 946 -9.70 0.90 -25.97
N LEU A 947 -10.80 1.61 -25.71
CA LEU A 947 -11.84 1.88 -26.70
C LEU A 947 -11.23 2.64 -27.89
N MET A 948 -10.48 3.71 -27.63
CA MET A 948 -9.83 4.51 -28.68
C MET A 948 -8.83 3.69 -29.50
N LYS A 949 -8.06 2.79 -28.86
CA LYS A 949 -7.13 1.89 -29.56
C LYS A 949 -7.83 0.97 -30.56
N VAL A 950 -9.01 0.46 -30.21
CA VAL A 950 -9.81 -0.34 -31.14
C VAL A 950 -10.43 0.57 -32.20
N ILE A 951 -11.04 1.68 -31.80
CA ILE A 951 -11.69 2.66 -32.69
C ILE A 951 -10.74 3.16 -33.77
N HIS A 952 -9.49 3.53 -33.44
CA HIS A 952 -8.53 4.01 -34.42
C HIS A 952 -8.10 2.92 -35.43
N LYS A 953 -8.27 1.64 -35.10
CA LYS A 953 -8.02 0.54 -36.05
C LYS A 953 -9.18 0.36 -37.03
N LEU A 954 -10.41 0.66 -36.60
CA LEU A 954 -11.61 0.67 -37.44
C LEU A 954 -11.55 1.80 -38.48
#